data_AF-A0AAU1ETD3-F1
#
_entry.id   AF-A0AAU1ETD3-F1
#
_cell.length_a   1.000
_cell.length_b   1.000
_cell.length_c   1.000
_cell.angle_alpha   90.00
_cell.angle_beta   90.00
_cell.angle_gamma   90.00
#
_symmetry.space_group_name_H-M   'P 1'
#
loop_
_entity.id
_entity.type
_entity.pdbx_description
1 polymer ?
#
loop_
_entity_poly.entity_id
_entity_poly.type
_entity_poly.pdbx_seq_one_letter_code
_entity_poly.pdbx_strand_id
1 'polypeptide(L)'
;MSYLTRIRTRLGVRAAMIAVSAGLLVGGLPLLDAQEAAAAPRNRCDQKYGTPNTAPPATSLPGGNNRDATPNAEQYVYDYDNPSLGYDGLQLPASERELAAYGKDPKKWPNDRHKQIYARWNRNQANTDASKRWPKADFGGWLEATIRLEGNGKRGAGFERQVTTHYKLGGPEWLCQGSLKALDKKLYNELKAELGDKFPNKDRRFDAINRQTKTIYEFKAGGRFDYKEIHVDKALARRGWKVVYIFGEEPDDLTKRKLAEVDADGKGKISRYKHAATPSPKYNNNTGYNKPAGQMNPGCQTTGTVTLAARPGNICSSNGAADRIVNGSPKSQDQARRIAQAERGGANGSQRMRGPGGVDFSTLELRYVGTPVKGKGLDYSYKAGINPDPDENPSFGGKEKAQLVSDSFFTWMALTPEKFWVNLNPDEPERIMDAKFGKTDAGRILLEADLRMKHDFYGAMDPKTDLGKRFWDSLARRNGAPCLHGMRNWIEPEPAQVREQDGGIYILDAPMKLNSVPQETNTPGPGGKGCDLTKAEIDHNQRVVETLIVPEVKKQINSAPQYADLRRVYTSRVAAEWIRQQDAKKPTDFHKIINSNDVTRWPLRGENKNWDRNDVFQKYVKIFKEGEFKYNLEYGGEVYVYSVGGVDFSKAPKKNITKVRFDVENPRLPQITDRSKIAPRDYRDTGTQFLGGNTDVKASGDPKPDPTPTPSGTGKPDPSSTPTAPSSPAPSTPAPTGGSNTNPPKGDDDGGLADTGAQVGLIAGIAAALLAAGGGLVWWKRRRQTPQH
;
A
#
# COMPACT_ATOMS: atom_id res chain seq x y z
N MET A 1 -66.03 63.96 -14.76
CA MET A 1 -64.84 63.94 -13.86
C MET A 1 -63.71 63.26 -14.63
N SER A 2 -63.11 63.97 -15.59
CA SER A 2 -61.90 64.81 -15.48
C SER A 2 -60.65 63.97 -15.78
N TYR A 3 -59.76 64.28 -16.71
CA TYR A 3 -59.66 65.27 -17.79
C TYR A 3 -58.36 64.84 -18.51
N LEU A 4 -58.38 64.41 -19.78
CA LEU A 4 -57.15 64.24 -20.58
C LEU A 4 -57.51 64.33 -22.07
N THR A 5 -57.00 65.38 -22.74
CA THR A 5 -57.29 65.67 -24.14
C THR A 5 -56.03 66.12 -24.89
N ARG A 6 -55.67 65.32 -25.92
CA ARG A 6 -54.97 65.63 -27.22
C ARG A 6 -53.51 66.12 -27.16
N ILE A 7 -52.62 65.74 -28.11
CA ILE A 7 -52.62 66.03 -29.57
C ILE A 7 -51.64 65.03 -30.28
N ARG A 8 -52.11 64.23 -31.27
CA ARG A 8 -51.78 64.15 -32.74
C ARG A 8 -50.28 63.90 -33.12
N THR A 9 -49.87 63.10 -34.12
CA THR A 9 -50.50 62.68 -35.41
C THR A 9 -49.65 61.61 -36.16
N ARG A 10 -50.35 60.76 -36.94
CA ARG A 10 -50.03 60.20 -38.30
C ARG A 10 -48.85 59.22 -38.47
N LEU A 11 -48.86 58.23 -39.38
CA LEU A 11 -49.86 57.45 -40.15
C LEU A 11 -49.03 56.45 -40.98
N GLY A 12 -49.49 55.22 -41.21
CA GLY A 12 -48.85 54.31 -42.16
C GLY A 12 -49.46 52.91 -42.14
N VAL A 13 -50.29 52.62 -43.14
CA VAL A 13 -51.30 51.56 -43.20
C VAL A 13 -50.78 50.28 -43.90
N ARG A 14 -51.38 49.16 -43.50
CA ARG A 14 -51.31 47.79 -44.03
C ARG A 14 -51.65 47.69 -45.54
N ALA A 15 -51.17 46.65 -46.22
CA ALA A 15 -52.01 45.60 -46.86
C ALA A 15 -51.19 44.66 -47.76
N ALA A 16 -51.75 43.46 -47.97
CA ALA A 16 -51.16 42.29 -48.61
C ALA A 16 -51.75 41.98 -50.01
N MET A 17 -51.14 40.98 -50.67
CA MET A 17 -51.65 40.06 -51.70
C MET A 17 -51.14 40.17 -53.16
N ILE A 18 -50.23 39.24 -53.50
CA ILE A 18 -50.24 38.20 -54.57
C ILE A 18 -50.91 38.52 -55.94
N ALA A 19 -50.14 38.41 -57.04
CA ALA A 19 -50.38 37.50 -58.19
C ALA A 19 -49.31 37.61 -59.33
N VAL A 20 -48.67 36.45 -59.66
CA VAL A 20 -48.28 35.82 -60.97
C VAL A 20 -47.99 36.75 -62.18
N SER A 21 -46.93 36.66 -63.01
CA SER A 21 -46.35 35.49 -63.72
C SER A 21 -45.07 35.85 -64.52
N ALA A 22 -44.22 34.82 -64.71
CA ALA A 22 -43.40 34.47 -65.89
C ALA A 22 -42.19 35.33 -66.36
N GLY A 23 -41.00 34.72 -66.23
CA GLY A 23 -39.78 35.04 -66.98
C GLY A 23 -38.70 33.97 -66.73
N LEU A 24 -38.55 33.03 -67.67
CA LEU A 24 -37.54 31.95 -67.70
C LEU A 24 -36.12 32.51 -67.93
N LEU A 25 -35.11 31.93 -67.25
CA LEU A 25 -33.90 31.30 -67.86
C LEU A 25 -32.83 30.92 -66.80
N VAL A 26 -32.70 29.61 -66.59
CA VAL A 26 -31.48 28.76 -66.45
C VAL A 26 -30.23 29.32 -65.76
N GLY A 27 -29.79 28.64 -64.69
CA GLY A 27 -28.41 28.66 -64.19
C GLY A 27 -28.27 28.05 -62.81
N GLY A 28 -27.87 26.78 -62.73
CA GLY A 28 -27.97 25.95 -61.52
C GLY A 28 -26.97 26.23 -60.40
N LEU A 29 -27.34 25.80 -59.19
CA LEU A 29 -26.48 25.36 -58.09
C LEU A 29 -27.30 24.36 -57.24
N PRO A 30 -26.71 23.28 -56.71
CA PRO A 30 -27.44 22.28 -55.94
C PRO A 30 -27.86 22.88 -54.60
N LEU A 31 -29.15 22.77 -54.29
CA LEU A 31 -29.66 22.91 -52.92
C LEU A 31 -28.98 21.82 -52.08
N LEU A 32 -28.02 22.26 -51.27
CA LEU A 32 -27.54 21.51 -50.11
C LEU A 32 -28.76 21.14 -49.27
N ASP A 33 -28.98 19.84 -49.08
CA ASP A 33 -29.76 19.33 -47.98
C ASP A 33 -29.29 20.05 -46.72
N ALA A 34 -30.16 20.88 -46.15
CA ALA A 34 -30.03 21.34 -44.79
C ALA A 34 -30.24 20.11 -43.92
N GLN A 35 -29.16 19.33 -43.78
CA GLN A 35 -29.02 18.33 -42.75
C GLN A 35 -29.23 19.09 -41.45
N GLU A 36 -30.38 18.82 -40.83
CA GLU A 36 -30.77 19.33 -39.53
C GLU A 36 -29.56 19.12 -38.61
N ALA A 37 -28.84 20.21 -38.32
CA ALA A 37 -27.67 20.18 -37.47
C ALA A 37 -28.19 19.80 -36.08
N ALA A 38 -28.20 18.50 -35.81
CA ALA A 38 -28.59 17.94 -34.53
C ALA A 38 -27.85 18.73 -33.46
N ALA A 39 -28.60 19.47 -32.64
CA ALA A 39 -28.04 20.31 -31.60
C ALA A 39 -26.93 19.54 -30.88
N ALA A 40 -25.72 20.11 -30.86
CA ALA A 40 -24.54 19.44 -30.31
C ALA A 40 -24.89 18.83 -28.94
N PRO A 41 -24.53 17.57 -28.66
CA PRO A 41 -24.88 16.93 -27.41
C PRO A 41 -24.41 17.80 -26.23
N ARG A 42 -25.31 18.16 -25.31
CA ARG A 42 -25.06 19.10 -24.19
C ARG A 42 -24.00 18.64 -23.15
N ASN A 43 -23.24 17.60 -23.48
CA ASN A 43 -22.37 16.85 -22.58
C ASN A 43 -21.04 16.45 -23.24
N ARG A 44 -20.53 17.21 -24.22
CA ARG A 44 -19.21 16.91 -24.80
C ARG A 44 -18.11 17.02 -23.74
N CYS A 45 -17.16 16.09 -23.79
CA CYS A 45 -16.07 16.03 -22.82
C CYS A 45 -15.19 17.29 -22.83
N ASP A 46 -14.95 17.88 -24.01
CA ASP A 46 -14.14 19.09 -24.17
C ASP A 46 -14.78 20.32 -23.54
N GLN A 47 -16.09 20.48 -23.68
CA GLN A 47 -16.84 21.56 -23.03
C GLN A 47 -16.88 21.40 -21.50
N LYS A 48 -16.96 20.16 -21.01
CA LYS A 48 -17.09 19.88 -19.57
C LYS A 48 -15.77 19.92 -18.81
N TYR A 49 -14.71 19.38 -19.40
CA TYR A 49 -13.42 19.16 -18.75
C TYR A 49 -12.25 19.90 -19.40
N GLY A 50 -12.49 20.70 -20.44
CA GLY A 50 -11.45 21.50 -21.09
C GLY A 50 -10.43 20.65 -21.86
N THR A 51 -10.81 19.46 -22.33
CA THR A 51 -9.95 18.64 -23.20
C THR A 51 -9.88 19.24 -24.61
N PRO A 52 -8.90 18.83 -25.45
CA PRO A 52 -8.84 19.26 -26.84
C PRO A 52 -10.15 19.02 -27.60
N ASN A 53 -10.50 19.90 -28.53
CA ASN A 53 -11.70 19.76 -29.37
C ASN A 53 -11.58 18.72 -30.50
N THR A 54 -10.57 17.86 -30.44
CA THR A 54 -10.29 16.79 -31.40
C THR A 54 -10.22 15.46 -30.66
N ALA A 55 -10.69 14.39 -31.31
CA ALA A 55 -10.64 13.06 -30.72
C ALA A 55 -9.19 12.54 -30.69
N PRO A 56 -8.77 11.87 -29.60
CA PRO A 56 -7.42 11.32 -29.50
C PRO A 56 -7.27 10.10 -30.42
N PRO A 57 -6.04 9.78 -30.87
CA PRO A 57 -5.78 8.57 -31.67
C PRO A 57 -6.21 7.30 -30.92
N ALA A 58 -6.75 6.32 -31.62
CA ALA A 58 -7.22 5.06 -31.03
C ALA A 58 -6.10 4.29 -30.29
N THR A 59 -4.85 4.42 -30.73
CA THR A 59 -3.67 3.83 -30.08
C THR A 59 -3.29 4.50 -28.75
N SER A 60 -3.88 5.64 -28.40
CA SER A 60 -3.64 6.27 -27.09
C SER A 60 -4.68 5.86 -26.05
N LEU A 61 -5.72 5.14 -26.47
CA LEU A 61 -6.93 4.92 -25.70
C LEU A 61 -6.91 3.60 -24.89
N PRO A 62 -7.50 3.60 -23.68
CA PRO A 62 -7.66 2.41 -22.85
C PRO A 62 -8.31 1.23 -23.59
N GLY A 63 -7.75 0.04 -23.34
CA GLY A 63 -8.22 -1.23 -23.89
C GLY A 63 -7.86 -1.49 -25.37
N GLY A 64 -7.08 -0.63 -26.03
CA GLY A 64 -6.74 -0.78 -27.47
C GLY A 64 -5.47 -1.55 -27.81
N ASN A 65 -4.51 -1.72 -26.87
CA ASN A 65 -3.11 -2.05 -27.21
C ASN A 65 -2.50 -3.25 -26.44
N ASN A 66 -3.24 -4.32 -26.12
CA ASN A 66 -2.76 -5.41 -25.24
C ASN A 66 -2.21 -4.94 -23.88
N ARG A 67 -2.61 -3.74 -23.44
CA ARG A 67 -2.27 -3.17 -22.13
C ARG A 67 -3.54 -3.10 -21.29
N ASP A 68 -3.42 -3.51 -20.04
CA ASP A 68 -4.45 -3.49 -19.01
C ASP A 68 -4.21 -2.38 -17.98
N ALA A 69 -3.16 -1.57 -18.12
CA ALA A 69 -2.85 -0.46 -17.24
C ALA A 69 -2.22 0.73 -17.96
N THR A 70 -2.45 1.91 -17.38
CA THR A 70 -1.76 3.15 -17.77
C THR A 70 -0.33 3.10 -17.26
N PRO A 71 0.67 3.26 -18.13
CA PRO A 71 2.05 3.36 -17.68
C PRO A 71 2.23 4.55 -16.73
N ASN A 72 2.85 4.30 -15.59
CA ASN A 72 3.24 5.32 -14.60
C ASN A 72 2.07 6.15 -14.05
N ALA A 73 0.84 5.62 -14.03
CA ALA A 73 -0.35 6.35 -13.59
C ALA A 73 -0.17 6.99 -12.19
N GLU A 74 0.58 6.31 -11.33
CA GLU A 74 0.87 6.70 -9.96
C GLU A 74 1.55 8.05 -9.79
N GLN A 75 2.21 8.57 -10.83
CA GLN A 75 2.85 9.88 -10.79
C GLN A 75 1.82 11.01 -10.82
N TYR A 76 0.66 10.77 -11.45
CA TYR A 76 -0.40 11.74 -11.55
C TYR A 76 -1.07 11.89 -10.19
N VAL A 77 -1.38 13.12 -9.84
CA VAL A 77 -2.14 13.47 -8.64
C VAL A 77 -3.39 14.19 -9.12
N TYR A 78 -4.53 13.88 -8.50
CA TYR A 78 -5.76 14.62 -8.75
C TYR A 78 -6.40 15.06 -7.45
N ASP A 79 -6.76 16.33 -7.43
CA ASP A 79 -7.37 16.96 -6.27
C ASP A 79 -8.88 16.75 -6.25
N TYR A 80 -9.44 16.64 -5.05
CA TYR A 80 -10.88 16.66 -4.83
C TYR A 80 -11.22 17.27 -3.49
N ASP A 81 -12.32 18.02 -3.40
CA ASP A 81 -12.72 18.62 -2.14
C ASP A 81 -13.23 17.56 -1.15
N ASN A 82 -12.70 17.55 0.07
CA ASN A 82 -13.23 16.78 1.19
C ASN A 82 -13.21 17.59 2.50
N PRO A 83 -14.10 18.59 2.65
CA PRO A 83 -14.10 19.46 3.84
C PRO A 83 -14.38 18.72 5.15
N SER A 84 -15.00 17.53 5.10
CA SER A 84 -15.21 16.68 6.28
C SER A 84 -13.91 16.18 6.90
N LEU A 85 -12.83 16.09 6.12
CA LEU A 85 -11.52 15.69 6.63
C LEU A 85 -10.98 16.68 7.66
N GLY A 86 -11.40 17.95 7.61
CA GLY A 86 -11.11 18.95 8.65
C GLY A 86 -11.77 18.66 10.01
N TYR A 87 -12.55 17.59 10.14
CA TYR A 87 -13.18 17.13 11.39
C TYR A 87 -12.75 15.73 11.79
N ASP A 88 -11.74 15.14 11.14
CA ASP A 88 -11.07 13.94 11.66
C ASP A 88 -10.70 14.17 13.14
N GLY A 89 -10.82 13.14 13.96
CA GLY A 89 -10.54 13.24 15.39
C GLY A 89 -11.57 13.92 16.27
N LEU A 90 -12.68 14.41 15.72
CA LEU A 90 -13.76 14.97 16.54
C LEU A 90 -14.12 13.99 17.65
N GLN A 91 -14.22 14.49 18.87
CA GLN A 91 -14.67 13.72 20.03
C GLN A 91 -16.12 14.03 20.32
N LEU A 92 -16.83 13.12 20.98
CA LEU A 92 -18.17 13.44 21.47
C LEU A 92 -18.08 14.51 22.58
N PRO A 93 -19.10 15.39 22.70
CA PRO A 93 -19.26 16.22 23.88
C PRO A 93 -19.28 15.36 25.14
N ALA A 94 -18.66 15.85 26.22
CA ALA A 94 -18.61 15.12 27.50
C ALA A 94 -20.01 14.92 28.10
N SER A 95 -20.95 15.85 27.81
CA SER A 95 -22.32 15.80 28.31
C SER A 95 -23.26 15.17 27.29
N GLU A 96 -24.00 14.13 27.70
CA GLU A 96 -25.06 13.56 26.87
C GLU A 96 -26.18 14.56 26.58
N ARG A 97 -26.45 15.47 27.52
CA ARG A 97 -27.44 16.55 27.33
C ARG A 97 -26.99 17.54 26.26
N GLU A 98 -25.70 17.87 26.24
CA GLU A 98 -25.10 18.70 25.20
C GLU A 98 -25.17 18.00 23.84
N LEU A 99 -24.79 16.73 23.78
CA LEU A 99 -24.90 15.94 22.55
C LEU A 99 -26.35 15.86 22.05
N ALA A 100 -27.32 15.66 22.95
CA ALA A 100 -28.74 15.59 22.59
C ALA A 100 -29.28 16.92 22.03
N ALA A 101 -28.74 18.07 22.47
CA ALA A 101 -29.17 19.39 22.03
C ALA A 101 -28.96 19.64 20.53
N TYR A 102 -28.03 18.93 19.89
CA TYR A 102 -27.84 19.02 18.43
C TYR A 102 -28.97 18.38 17.62
N GLY A 103 -29.87 17.61 18.26
CA GLY A 103 -31.00 16.94 17.62
C GLY A 103 -30.58 15.83 16.66
N LYS A 104 -31.50 15.38 15.78
CA LYS A 104 -31.27 14.30 14.80
C LYS A 104 -31.27 14.77 13.34
N ASP A 105 -31.42 16.08 13.12
CA ASP A 105 -31.51 16.66 11.78
C ASP A 105 -30.31 17.56 11.46
N PRO A 106 -29.34 17.09 10.64
CA PRO A 106 -28.19 17.90 10.28
C PRO A 106 -28.57 19.11 9.43
N LYS A 107 -29.74 19.13 8.78
CA LYS A 107 -30.18 20.29 7.97
C LYS A 107 -30.44 21.54 8.82
N LYS A 108 -30.64 21.40 10.14
CA LYS A 108 -30.75 22.52 11.09
C LYS A 108 -29.45 23.32 11.23
N TRP A 109 -28.33 22.76 10.79
CA TRP A 109 -26.99 23.32 10.97
C TRP A 109 -26.29 23.58 9.64
N PRO A 110 -26.89 24.33 8.68
CA PRO A 110 -26.42 24.39 7.29
C PRO A 110 -24.97 24.88 7.15
N ASN A 111 -24.50 25.74 8.07
CA ASN A 111 -23.17 26.32 8.08
C ASN A 111 -22.27 25.82 9.22
N ASP A 112 -22.75 24.91 10.08
CA ASP A 112 -21.99 24.41 11.24
C ASP A 112 -21.73 22.92 11.11
N ARG A 113 -20.63 22.56 10.44
CA ARG A 113 -20.36 21.17 10.06
C ARG A 113 -20.17 20.23 11.25
N HIS A 114 -19.51 20.65 12.33
CA HIS A 114 -19.38 19.82 13.55
C HIS A 114 -20.77 19.46 14.14
N LYS A 115 -21.71 20.41 14.14
CA LYS A 115 -23.09 20.17 14.60
C LYS A 115 -23.86 19.24 13.65
N GLN A 116 -23.62 19.33 12.35
CA GLN A 116 -24.17 18.35 11.39
C GLN A 116 -23.67 16.94 11.69
N ILE A 117 -22.38 16.79 12.04
CA ILE A 117 -21.80 15.50 12.41
C ILE A 117 -22.47 14.95 13.67
N TYR A 118 -22.59 15.74 14.74
CA TYR A 118 -23.29 15.31 15.96
C TYR A 118 -24.77 14.99 15.71
N ALA A 119 -25.48 15.77 14.90
CA ALA A 119 -26.87 15.48 14.56
C ALA A 119 -27.03 14.17 13.75
N ARG A 120 -26.08 13.86 12.87
CA ARG A 120 -26.02 12.57 12.15
C ARG A 120 -25.70 11.42 13.09
N TRP A 121 -24.81 11.61 14.05
CA TRP A 121 -24.53 10.63 15.09
C TRP A 121 -25.78 10.32 15.92
N ASN A 122 -26.48 11.35 16.42
CA ASN A 122 -27.74 11.18 17.14
C ASN A 122 -28.80 10.45 16.31
N ARG A 123 -28.88 10.74 15.01
CA ARG A 123 -29.76 10.02 14.09
C ARG A 123 -29.36 8.54 13.97
N ASN A 124 -28.06 8.24 13.84
CA ASN A 124 -27.56 6.88 13.80
C ASN A 124 -27.88 6.12 15.09
N GLN A 125 -27.66 6.74 16.26
CA GLN A 125 -27.95 6.14 17.57
C GLN A 125 -29.45 5.91 17.80
N ALA A 126 -30.31 6.70 17.15
CA ALA A 126 -31.77 6.55 17.18
C ALA A 126 -32.33 5.51 16.20
N ASN A 127 -31.48 4.84 15.40
CA ASN A 127 -31.93 3.80 14.48
C ASN A 127 -32.44 2.58 15.28
N THR A 128 -33.69 2.19 15.04
CA THR A 128 -34.34 1.05 15.70
C THR A 128 -33.84 -0.30 15.19
N ASP A 129 -33.29 -0.33 13.96
CA ASP A 129 -32.62 -1.50 13.42
C ASP A 129 -31.18 -1.56 13.96
N ALA A 130 -30.97 -2.39 14.97
CA ALA A 130 -29.68 -2.55 15.63
C ALA A 130 -28.56 -3.01 14.66
N SER A 131 -28.89 -3.69 13.56
CA SER A 131 -27.92 -4.12 12.55
C SER A 131 -27.37 -2.94 11.71
N LYS A 132 -28.10 -1.82 11.67
CA LYS A 132 -27.74 -0.60 10.94
C LYS A 132 -27.25 0.52 11.87
N ARG A 133 -27.20 0.28 13.17
CA ARG A 133 -26.76 1.23 14.19
C ARG A 133 -25.28 1.02 14.52
N TRP A 134 -24.50 2.09 14.55
CA TRP A 134 -23.09 2.00 14.94
C TRP A 134 -22.98 1.86 16.46
N PRO A 135 -22.06 1.03 17.00
CA PRO A 135 -21.85 0.94 18.44
C PRO A 135 -21.55 2.31 19.06
N LYS A 136 -22.29 2.67 20.13
CA LYS A 136 -22.12 3.97 20.82
C LYS A 136 -20.68 4.21 21.29
N ALA A 137 -19.99 3.14 21.69
CA ALA A 137 -18.60 3.17 22.14
C ALA A 137 -17.57 3.44 21.03
N ASP A 138 -17.99 3.49 19.76
CA ASP A 138 -17.11 3.62 18.59
C ASP A 138 -17.49 4.82 17.71
N PHE A 139 -17.62 6.00 18.34
CA PHE A 139 -17.83 7.24 17.61
C PHE A 139 -16.71 7.53 16.59
N GLY A 140 -15.46 7.27 16.96
CA GLY A 140 -14.30 7.49 16.09
C GLY A 140 -14.37 6.66 14.81
N GLY A 141 -14.68 5.35 14.90
CA GLY A 141 -14.86 4.51 13.71
C GLY A 141 -16.00 5.00 12.82
N TRP A 142 -17.11 5.43 13.41
CA TRP A 142 -18.25 6.00 12.67
C TRP A 142 -17.89 7.31 11.96
N LEU A 143 -17.16 8.19 12.64
CA LEU A 143 -16.71 9.46 12.10
C LEU A 143 -15.82 9.24 10.88
N GLU A 144 -14.83 8.36 10.98
CA GLU A 144 -13.92 8.02 9.88
C GLU A 144 -14.65 7.44 8.66
N ALA A 145 -15.60 6.52 8.90
CA ALA A 145 -16.43 6.00 7.82
C ALA A 145 -17.30 7.08 7.19
N THR A 146 -17.85 8.00 8.00
CA THR A 146 -18.66 9.13 7.52
C THR A 146 -17.84 10.08 6.66
N ILE A 147 -16.66 10.52 7.14
CA ILE A 147 -15.73 11.40 6.41
C ILE A 147 -15.35 10.77 5.05
N ARG A 148 -15.03 9.47 5.04
CA ARG A 148 -14.70 8.73 3.83
C ARG A 148 -15.87 8.69 2.84
N LEU A 149 -17.05 8.26 3.30
CA LEU A 149 -18.24 8.11 2.44
C LEU A 149 -18.69 9.44 1.82
N GLU A 150 -18.56 10.55 2.55
CA GLU A 150 -18.87 11.88 2.02
C GLU A 150 -17.87 12.36 0.95
N GLY A 151 -16.62 11.94 1.05
CA GLY A 151 -15.58 12.22 0.07
C GLY A 151 -15.68 11.38 -1.22
N ASN A 152 -16.26 10.18 -1.16
CA ASN A 152 -16.23 9.21 -2.29
C ASN A 152 -16.81 9.77 -3.59
N GLY A 153 -17.95 10.46 -3.54
CA GLY A 153 -18.58 11.02 -4.75
C GLY A 153 -17.71 12.12 -5.39
N LYS A 154 -17.11 12.98 -4.57
CA LYS A 154 -16.20 14.04 -5.04
C LYS A 154 -14.88 13.48 -5.55
N ARG A 155 -14.36 12.43 -4.90
CA ARG A 155 -13.21 11.66 -5.38
C ARG A 155 -13.49 11.03 -6.75
N GLY A 156 -14.69 10.47 -6.94
CA GLY A 156 -15.15 9.94 -8.23
C GLY A 156 -15.13 10.98 -9.34
N ALA A 157 -15.72 12.15 -9.09
CA ALA A 157 -15.72 13.26 -10.05
C ALA A 157 -14.30 13.80 -10.35
N GLY A 158 -13.42 13.87 -9.34
CA GLY A 158 -12.02 14.23 -9.53
C GLY A 158 -11.27 13.23 -10.40
N PHE A 159 -11.51 11.92 -10.18
CA PHE A 159 -10.91 10.85 -10.97
C PHE A 159 -11.40 10.87 -12.42
N GLU A 160 -12.70 11.05 -12.63
CA GLU A 160 -13.27 11.20 -13.98
C GLU A 160 -12.60 12.34 -14.75
N ARG A 161 -12.47 13.52 -14.12
CA ARG A 161 -11.76 14.66 -14.72
C ARG A 161 -10.32 14.25 -15.07
N GLN A 162 -9.62 13.63 -14.13
CA GLN A 162 -8.23 13.22 -14.30
C GLN A 162 -8.06 12.27 -15.49
N VAL A 163 -8.87 11.20 -15.59
CA VAL A 163 -8.78 10.20 -16.66
C VAL A 163 -9.15 10.83 -18.01
N THR A 164 -10.22 11.63 -18.03
CA THR A 164 -10.69 12.31 -19.25
C THR A 164 -9.60 13.26 -19.80
N THR A 165 -8.99 14.06 -18.92
CA THR A 165 -7.92 14.98 -19.30
C THR A 165 -6.64 14.24 -19.72
N HIS A 166 -6.25 13.19 -19.00
CA HIS A 166 -5.07 12.39 -19.34
C HIS A 166 -5.17 11.79 -20.75
N TYR A 167 -6.32 11.19 -21.07
CA TYR A 167 -6.57 10.59 -22.38
C TYR A 167 -7.05 11.57 -23.44
N LYS A 168 -7.21 12.85 -23.09
CA LYS A 168 -7.67 13.90 -23.99
C LYS A 168 -8.99 13.53 -24.69
N LEU A 169 -9.92 12.91 -23.96
CA LEU A 169 -11.21 12.52 -24.53
C LEU A 169 -11.96 13.78 -24.94
N GLY A 170 -12.10 14.02 -26.25
CA GLY A 170 -12.47 15.33 -26.77
C GLY A 170 -13.00 15.29 -28.19
N GLY A 171 -13.39 16.45 -28.70
CA GLY A 171 -14.11 16.59 -29.96
C GLY A 171 -15.58 16.16 -29.91
N PRO A 172 -16.28 16.20 -31.06
CA PRO A 172 -17.72 15.95 -31.11
C PRO A 172 -18.10 14.50 -30.77
N GLU A 173 -17.14 13.57 -30.86
CA GLU A 173 -17.37 12.14 -30.72
C GLU A 173 -17.48 11.66 -29.27
N TRP A 174 -16.80 12.37 -28.35
CA TRP A 174 -16.69 11.98 -26.95
C TRP A 174 -17.70 12.75 -26.08
N LEU A 175 -18.64 12.00 -25.53
CA LEU A 175 -19.67 12.49 -24.62
C LEU A 175 -19.38 12.04 -23.20
N CYS A 176 -19.26 12.98 -22.27
CA CYS A 176 -19.00 12.71 -20.87
C CYS A 176 -20.29 12.79 -20.04
N GLN A 177 -20.46 11.89 -19.08
CA GLN A 177 -21.66 11.85 -18.23
C GLN A 177 -22.98 11.67 -19.03
N GLY A 178 -22.92 10.95 -20.15
CA GLY A 178 -24.06 10.69 -21.03
C GLY A 178 -24.95 9.57 -20.51
N SER A 179 -26.27 9.71 -20.65
CA SER A 179 -27.22 8.65 -20.27
C SER A 179 -27.66 7.83 -21.49
N LEU A 180 -27.98 6.55 -21.29
CA LEU A 180 -28.39 5.64 -22.36
C LEU A 180 -29.62 6.17 -23.11
N LYS A 181 -30.63 6.69 -22.39
CA LYS A 181 -31.83 7.28 -23.01
C LYS A 181 -31.51 8.51 -23.85
N ALA A 182 -30.56 9.35 -23.42
CA ALA A 182 -30.13 10.53 -24.17
C ALA A 182 -29.24 10.17 -25.36
N LEU A 183 -28.50 9.08 -25.25
CA LEU A 183 -27.63 8.54 -26.31
C LEU A 183 -28.45 7.94 -27.44
N ASP A 184 -29.40 7.08 -27.09
CA ASP A 184 -30.27 6.36 -28.01
C ASP A 184 -31.55 5.89 -27.27
N LYS A 185 -32.64 6.64 -27.48
CA LYS A 185 -33.95 6.35 -26.87
C LYS A 185 -34.52 5.01 -27.32
N LYS A 186 -34.23 4.57 -28.56
CA LYS A 186 -34.69 3.29 -29.09
C LYS A 186 -33.98 2.15 -28.39
N LEU A 187 -32.64 2.20 -28.34
CA LEU A 187 -31.81 1.23 -27.66
C LEU A 187 -32.14 1.15 -26.16
N TYR A 188 -32.41 2.29 -25.51
CA TYR A 188 -32.90 2.32 -24.14
C TYR A 188 -34.19 1.50 -23.96
N ASN A 189 -35.19 1.70 -24.82
CA ASN A 189 -36.47 0.99 -24.72
C ASN A 189 -36.31 -0.51 -25.01
N GLU A 190 -35.48 -0.87 -26.00
CA GLU A 190 -35.16 -2.27 -26.33
C GLU A 190 -34.50 -2.98 -25.15
N LEU A 191 -33.48 -2.37 -24.55
CA LEU A 191 -32.77 -2.94 -23.39
C LEU A 191 -33.65 -3.02 -22.16
N LYS A 192 -34.53 -2.03 -21.95
CA LYS A 192 -35.50 -2.05 -20.86
C LYS A 192 -36.51 -3.20 -21.02
N ALA A 193 -36.98 -3.44 -22.24
CA ALA A 193 -37.88 -4.55 -22.53
C ALA A 193 -37.17 -5.92 -22.38
N GLU A 194 -35.93 -6.05 -22.88
CA GLU A 194 -35.15 -7.29 -22.78
C GLU A 194 -34.81 -7.66 -21.33
N LEU A 195 -34.37 -6.68 -20.53
CA LEU A 195 -33.83 -6.95 -19.20
C LEU A 195 -34.91 -7.01 -18.11
N GLY A 196 -36.10 -6.45 -18.34
CA GLY A 196 -37.20 -6.44 -17.36
C GLY A 196 -36.72 -5.94 -15.99
N ASP A 197 -36.94 -6.74 -14.94
CA ASP A 197 -36.52 -6.43 -13.56
C ASP A 197 -35.01 -6.31 -13.36
N LYS A 198 -34.20 -6.82 -14.31
CA LYS A 198 -32.74 -6.64 -14.30
C LYS A 198 -32.32 -5.29 -14.89
N PHE A 199 -33.22 -4.53 -15.50
CA PHE A 199 -32.95 -3.18 -15.93
C PHE A 199 -32.89 -2.25 -14.71
N PRO A 200 -31.87 -1.40 -14.55
CA PRO A 200 -31.76 -0.52 -13.39
C PRO A 200 -32.98 0.43 -13.25
N ASN A 201 -33.41 0.68 -12.01
CA ASN A 201 -34.54 1.59 -11.73
C ASN A 201 -34.32 3.04 -12.21
N LYS A 202 -33.07 3.40 -12.55
CA LYS A 202 -32.67 4.69 -13.10
C LYS A 202 -32.01 4.48 -14.46
N ASP A 203 -32.08 5.49 -15.33
CA ASP A 203 -31.39 5.44 -16.62
C ASP A 203 -29.88 5.24 -16.41
N ARG A 204 -29.27 4.34 -17.19
CA ARG A 204 -27.84 4.03 -17.10
C ARG A 204 -27.04 5.22 -17.60
N ARG A 205 -26.13 5.74 -16.78
CA ARG A 205 -25.25 6.87 -17.12
C ARG A 205 -23.81 6.39 -17.22
N PHE A 206 -23.15 6.70 -18.32
CA PHE A 206 -21.76 6.35 -18.57
C PHE A 206 -20.86 7.58 -18.40
N ASP A 207 -19.64 7.35 -17.92
CA ASP A 207 -18.71 8.43 -17.63
C ASP A 207 -18.11 9.04 -18.90
N ALA A 208 -17.76 8.21 -19.90
CA ALA A 208 -17.45 8.68 -21.25
C ALA A 208 -17.91 7.71 -22.34
N ILE A 209 -18.41 8.23 -23.45
CA ILE A 209 -18.96 7.45 -24.56
C ILE A 209 -18.43 8.00 -25.88
N ASN A 210 -17.97 7.12 -26.76
CA ASN A 210 -17.72 7.41 -28.16
C ASN A 210 -18.72 6.65 -29.04
N ARG A 211 -19.60 7.40 -29.71
CA ARG A 211 -20.68 6.83 -30.54
C ARG A 211 -20.18 6.21 -31.85
N GLN A 212 -19.17 6.82 -32.46
CA GLN A 212 -18.61 6.33 -33.72
C GLN A 212 -17.94 4.97 -33.56
N THR A 213 -17.15 4.82 -32.50
CA THR A 213 -16.43 3.57 -32.24
C THR A 213 -17.23 2.57 -31.39
N LYS A 214 -18.44 2.94 -30.95
CA LYS A 214 -19.25 2.20 -29.97
C LYS A 214 -18.45 1.84 -28.70
N THR A 215 -17.67 2.78 -28.19
CA THR A 215 -16.85 2.58 -26.98
C THR A 215 -17.46 3.31 -25.80
N ILE A 216 -17.51 2.64 -24.65
CA ILE A 216 -17.94 3.17 -23.37
C ILE A 216 -16.78 3.03 -22.39
N TYR A 217 -16.48 4.11 -21.68
CA TYR A 217 -15.62 4.08 -20.52
C TYR A 217 -16.43 4.36 -19.26
N GLU A 218 -16.29 3.45 -18.31
CA GLU A 218 -16.82 3.57 -16.97
C GLU A 218 -15.65 3.81 -16.01
N PHE A 219 -15.62 4.95 -15.33
CA PHE A 219 -14.55 5.33 -14.45
C PHE A 219 -14.90 5.01 -13.00
N LYS A 220 -14.02 4.28 -12.31
CA LYS A 220 -14.17 3.92 -10.90
C LYS A 220 -12.92 4.35 -10.16
N ALA A 221 -13.03 5.39 -9.32
CA ALA A 221 -11.89 5.89 -8.56
C ALA A 221 -11.36 4.92 -7.49
N GLY A 222 -12.14 3.87 -7.16
CA GLY A 222 -11.74 2.74 -6.32
C GLY A 222 -11.85 1.43 -7.10
N GLY A 223 -11.64 0.29 -6.45
CA GLY A 223 -11.58 -1.03 -7.10
C GLY A 223 -12.93 -1.72 -7.36
N ARG A 224 -14.06 -1.01 -7.27
CA ARG A 224 -15.43 -1.59 -7.35
C ARG A 224 -16.35 -0.85 -8.29
N PHE A 225 -17.43 -1.50 -8.73
CA PHE A 225 -18.50 -0.92 -9.52
C PHE A 225 -19.89 -1.42 -9.08
N ASP A 226 -20.96 -0.85 -9.65
CA ASP A 226 -22.33 -1.27 -9.36
C ASP A 226 -22.73 -2.53 -10.15
N TYR A 227 -22.86 -3.66 -9.45
CA TYR A 227 -23.21 -4.94 -10.06
C TYR A 227 -24.61 -4.96 -10.70
N LYS A 228 -25.51 -4.04 -10.36
CA LYS A 228 -26.85 -4.00 -10.99
C LYS A 228 -26.79 -3.39 -12.39
N GLU A 229 -25.86 -2.48 -12.62
CA GLU A 229 -25.69 -1.79 -13.90
C GLU A 229 -25.03 -2.68 -14.97
N ILE A 230 -24.33 -3.74 -14.54
CA ILE A 230 -23.55 -4.63 -15.39
C ILE A 230 -24.41 -5.38 -16.44
N HIS A 231 -25.70 -5.59 -16.16
CA HIS A 231 -26.60 -6.28 -17.08
C HIS A 231 -26.85 -5.47 -18.36
N VAL A 232 -26.91 -4.14 -18.24
CA VAL A 232 -27.01 -3.23 -19.37
C VAL A 232 -25.73 -3.28 -20.19
N ASP A 233 -24.58 -3.22 -19.52
CA ASP A 233 -23.26 -3.23 -20.15
C ASP A 233 -23.02 -4.54 -20.92
N LYS A 234 -23.42 -5.68 -20.36
CA LYS A 234 -23.44 -7.00 -21.02
C LYS A 234 -24.34 -7.02 -22.26
N ALA A 235 -25.55 -6.47 -22.17
CA ALA A 235 -26.48 -6.43 -23.29
C ALA A 235 -26.01 -5.49 -24.41
N LEU A 236 -25.31 -4.40 -24.07
CA LEU A 236 -24.62 -3.52 -25.02
C LEU A 236 -23.44 -4.22 -25.68
N ALA A 237 -22.63 -4.94 -24.90
CA ALA A 237 -21.50 -5.71 -25.40
C ALA A 237 -21.91 -6.74 -26.46
N ARG A 238 -23.02 -7.46 -26.23
CA ARG A 238 -23.63 -8.38 -27.21
C ARG A 238 -24.05 -7.70 -28.53
N ARG A 239 -24.31 -6.39 -28.49
CA ARG A 239 -24.66 -5.54 -29.64
C ARG A 239 -23.45 -4.82 -30.25
N GLY A 240 -22.24 -5.27 -29.91
CA GLY A 240 -20.99 -4.81 -30.49
C GLY A 240 -20.40 -3.55 -29.83
N TRP A 241 -20.94 -3.09 -28.70
CA TRP A 241 -20.31 -2.04 -27.91
C TRP A 241 -19.10 -2.59 -27.15
N LYS A 242 -18.06 -1.77 -27.01
CA LYS A 242 -16.92 -2.05 -26.12
C LYS A 242 -17.13 -1.31 -24.81
N VAL A 243 -17.09 -2.00 -23.68
CA VAL A 243 -17.17 -1.40 -22.35
C VAL A 243 -15.83 -1.60 -21.64
N VAL A 244 -15.17 -0.50 -21.25
CA VAL A 244 -13.91 -0.56 -20.51
C VAL A 244 -14.12 0.08 -19.14
N TYR A 245 -14.00 -0.72 -18.10
CA TYR A 245 -13.99 -0.26 -16.72
C TYR A 245 -12.58 0.19 -16.35
N ILE A 246 -12.41 1.48 -16.08
CA ILE A 246 -11.13 2.09 -15.70
C ILE A 246 -11.10 2.31 -14.20
N PHE A 247 -10.23 1.57 -13.51
CA PHE A 247 -10.13 1.57 -12.05
C PHE A 247 -8.94 2.37 -11.54
N GLY A 248 -9.17 3.18 -10.50
CA GLY A 248 -8.15 3.95 -9.78
C GLY A 248 -7.40 3.15 -8.72
N GLU A 249 -7.97 2.03 -8.27
CA GLU A 249 -7.37 1.07 -7.32
C GLU A 249 -7.45 -0.34 -7.93
N GLU A 250 -6.61 -1.27 -7.47
CA GLU A 250 -6.69 -2.66 -7.92
C GLU A 250 -8.04 -3.29 -7.55
N PRO A 251 -8.82 -3.81 -8.52
CA PRO A 251 -10.09 -4.45 -8.22
C PRO A 251 -9.94 -5.66 -7.29
N ASP A 252 -10.90 -5.85 -6.39
CA ASP A 252 -10.95 -7.05 -5.55
C ASP A 252 -11.37 -8.30 -6.35
N ASP A 253 -11.18 -9.47 -5.75
CA ASP A 253 -11.40 -10.74 -6.46
C ASP A 253 -12.86 -10.93 -6.87
N LEU A 254 -13.80 -10.45 -6.07
CA LEU A 254 -15.22 -10.47 -6.42
C LEU A 254 -15.49 -9.62 -7.67
N THR A 255 -14.95 -8.40 -7.72
CA THR A 255 -15.07 -7.49 -8.87
C THR A 255 -14.46 -8.13 -10.12
N LYS A 256 -13.27 -8.74 -9.98
CA LYS A 256 -12.59 -9.44 -11.07
C LYS A 256 -13.42 -10.61 -11.60
N ARG A 257 -13.94 -11.47 -10.71
CA ARG A 257 -14.82 -12.59 -11.08
C ARG A 257 -16.08 -12.10 -11.78
N LYS A 258 -16.76 -11.08 -11.24
CA LYS A 258 -17.99 -10.54 -11.83
C LYS A 258 -17.78 -9.95 -13.21
N LEU A 259 -16.67 -9.25 -13.45
CA LEU A 259 -16.32 -8.76 -14.79
C LEU A 259 -16.03 -9.90 -15.77
N ALA A 260 -15.29 -10.93 -15.34
CA ALA A 260 -14.99 -12.10 -16.16
C ALA A 260 -16.27 -12.88 -16.54
N GLU A 261 -17.17 -13.10 -15.58
CA GLU A 261 -18.47 -13.74 -15.80
C GLU A 261 -19.28 -13.01 -16.89
N VAL A 262 -19.36 -11.68 -16.83
CA VAL A 262 -20.14 -10.94 -17.84
C VAL A 262 -19.42 -10.77 -19.16
N ASP A 263 -18.09 -10.75 -19.18
CA ASP A 263 -17.31 -10.64 -20.42
C ASP A 263 -17.38 -11.92 -21.26
N ALA A 264 -17.36 -13.09 -20.61
CA ALA A 264 -17.57 -14.37 -21.27
C ALA A 264 -18.87 -14.37 -22.09
N ASP A 265 -19.95 -13.82 -21.52
CA ASP A 265 -21.22 -13.64 -22.22
C ASP A 265 -21.28 -12.41 -23.14
N GLY A 266 -20.43 -11.42 -22.88
CA GLY A 266 -20.24 -10.18 -23.63
C GLY A 266 -19.33 -10.34 -24.85
N LYS A 267 -18.87 -11.57 -25.14
CA LYS A 267 -18.01 -11.92 -26.28
C LYS A 267 -16.66 -11.19 -26.27
N GLY A 268 -16.04 -11.02 -25.11
CA GLY A 268 -14.72 -10.39 -24.99
C GLY A 268 -14.71 -8.87 -25.21
N LYS A 269 -15.87 -8.20 -25.02
CA LYS A 269 -16.05 -6.76 -25.23
C LYS A 269 -16.13 -5.96 -23.94
N ILE A 270 -16.08 -6.61 -22.78
CA ILE A 270 -16.03 -5.99 -21.47
C ILE A 270 -14.63 -6.21 -20.91
N SER A 271 -13.93 -5.11 -20.63
CA SER A 271 -12.55 -5.19 -20.14
C SER A 271 -12.34 -4.32 -18.92
N ARG A 272 -11.33 -4.67 -18.12
CA ARG A 272 -10.81 -3.83 -17.05
C ARG A 272 -9.54 -3.14 -17.50
N TYR A 273 -9.29 -1.96 -16.96
CA TYR A 273 -8.09 -1.19 -17.21
C TYR A 273 -7.70 -0.39 -15.96
N LYS A 274 -6.42 -0.33 -15.61
CA LYS A 274 -5.93 0.33 -14.39
C LYS A 274 -5.40 1.73 -14.72
N HIS A 275 -5.84 2.72 -13.98
CA HIS A 275 -5.34 4.10 -14.02
C HIS A 275 -5.11 4.58 -12.59
N ALA A 276 -4.05 4.11 -11.95
CA ALA A 276 -3.78 4.33 -10.52
C ALA A 276 -3.23 5.74 -10.19
N ALA A 277 -3.92 6.81 -10.59
CA ALA A 277 -3.58 8.18 -10.19
C ALA A 277 -3.80 8.40 -8.67
N THR A 278 -2.98 9.24 -8.04
CA THR A 278 -3.05 9.53 -6.60
C THR A 278 -4.22 10.46 -6.28
N PRO A 279 -5.20 10.05 -5.46
CA PRO A 279 -6.20 10.96 -4.95
C PRO A 279 -5.60 11.89 -3.88
N SER A 280 -5.86 13.19 -3.99
CA SER A 280 -5.40 14.22 -3.06
C SER A 280 -6.61 14.98 -2.49
N PRO A 281 -7.08 14.63 -1.28
CA PRO A 281 -8.19 15.35 -0.66
C PRO A 281 -7.76 16.77 -0.30
N LYS A 282 -8.52 17.76 -0.77
CA LYS A 282 -8.39 19.17 -0.38
C LYS A 282 -9.42 19.50 0.68
N TYR A 283 -8.96 20.02 1.80
CA TYR A 283 -9.81 20.57 2.84
C TYR A 283 -9.21 21.92 3.22
N ASN A 284 -9.95 23.00 2.98
CA ASN A 284 -9.49 24.32 3.40
C ASN A 284 -9.94 24.57 4.84
N ASN A 285 -9.03 25.12 5.63
CA ASN A 285 -9.32 25.54 6.99
C ASN A 285 -10.14 26.84 7.06
N ASN A 286 -10.65 27.34 5.93
CA ASN A 286 -11.11 28.73 5.77
C ASN A 286 -12.43 28.94 5.01
N THR A 287 -13.13 27.90 4.51
CA THR A 287 -14.52 28.13 4.04
C THR A 287 -15.46 28.09 5.24
N GLY A 288 -16.00 29.25 5.63
CA GLY A 288 -17.36 29.48 6.18
C GLY A 288 -18.01 28.53 7.20
N TYR A 289 -17.30 27.51 7.69
CA TYR A 289 -17.77 26.50 8.63
C TYR A 289 -17.15 26.85 9.98
N ASN A 290 -17.96 27.35 10.90
CA ASN A 290 -17.49 27.79 12.21
C ASN A 290 -16.73 26.65 12.91
N LYS A 291 -15.45 26.91 13.18
CA LYS A 291 -14.64 26.07 14.09
C LYS A 291 -15.14 26.36 15.51
N PRO A 292 -15.43 25.35 16.34
CA PRO A 292 -15.62 25.61 17.76
C PRO A 292 -14.33 26.24 18.32
N ALA A 293 -14.46 27.41 18.94
CA ALA A 293 -13.34 28.07 19.60
C ALA A 293 -12.80 27.15 20.71
N GLY A 294 -11.52 26.79 20.66
CA GLY A 294 -10.87 25.95 21.67
C GLY A 294 -10.94 24.43 21.43
N GLN A 295 -11.62 23.96 20.37
CA GLN A 295 -11.59 22.55 19.97
C GLN A 295 -11.14 22.47 18.50
N MET A 296 -9.98 21.84 18.29
CA MET A 296 -9.35 21.50 17.00
C MET A 296 -8.27 22.46 16.50
N ASN A 297 -7.03 22.04 16.72
CA ASN A 297 -5.88 22.45 15.92
C ASN A 297 -5.88 21.58 14.65
N PRO A 298 -5.81 22.14 13.42
CA PRO A 298 -5.84 21.37 12.16
C PRO A 298 -4.76 20.29 11.98
N GLY A 299 -3.80 20.25 12.90
CA GLY A 299 -2.76 19.23 12.91
C GLY A 299 -2.85 18.19 14.01
N CYS A 300 -3.80 18.32 14.93
CA CYS A 300 -4.00 17.37 16.02
C CYS A 300 -5.42 16.88 16.03
N GLN A 301 -5.65 15.83 15.25
CA GLN A 301 -6.95 15.22 15.01
C GLN A 301 -7.00 13.78 15.52
N THR A 302 -6.25 13.45 16.57
CA THR A 302 -6.44 12.19 17.28
C THR A 302 -6.27 12.40 18.77
N THR A 303 -7.18 11.87 19.57
CA THR A 303 -6.88 11.51 20.96
C THR A 303 -6.71 10.00 21.00
N GLY A 304 -5.49 9.50 20.72
CA GLY A 304 -5.23 8.06 20.61
C GLY A 304 -3.84 7.69 20.07
N THR A 305 -3.65 6.37 19.88
CA THR A 305 -2.50 5.70 19.27
C THR A 305 -1.99 6.43 18.04
N VAL A 306 -0.76 6.93 18.11
CA VAL A 306 -0.09 7.60 16.99
C VAL A 306 0.62 6.54 16.15
N THR A 307 0.39 6.56 14.83
CA THR A 307 0.91 5.54 13.90
C THR A 307 2.44 5.44 13.96
N LEU A 308 3.15 6.58 14.00
CA LEU A 308 4.56 6.69 14.39
C LEU A 308 4.78 7.97 15.22
N ALA A 309 5.08 7.84 16.51
CA ALA A 309 4.99 8.96 17.47
C ALA A 309 6.33 9.65 17.78
N ALA A 310 6.70 10.72 17.08
CA ALA A 310 8.02 11.35 17.30
C ALA A 310 8.28 11.97 18.69
N ARG A 311 7.25 12.26 19.51
CA ARG A 311 7.41 12.91 20.82
C ARG A 311 6.46 12.36 21.90
N PRO A 312 6.87 12.34 23.19
CA PRO A 312 6.01 11.93 24.32
C PRO A 312 4.80 12.84 24.41
N GLY A 313 3.61 12.30 24.62
CA GLY A 313 2.42 13.11 24.85
C GLY A 313 1.97 13.95 23.65
N ASN A 314 2.65 13.85 22.51
CA ASN A 314 2.14 14.39 21.26
C ASN A 314 1.11 13.40 20.74
N ILE A 315 -0.17 13.77 20.87
CA ILE A 315 -1.32 12.91 20.55
C ILE A 315 -1.68 13.01 19.05
N CYS A 316 -0.80 13.63 18.26
CA CYS A 316 -1.12 14.22 16.98
C CYS A 316 -0.16 13.67 15.92
N SER A 317 -0.69 13.03 14.87
CA SER A 317 0.07 12.63 13.68
C SER A 317 -0.18 13.59 12.51
N SER A 318 0.59 13.46 11.43
CA SER A 318 0.14 13.98 10.14
C SER A 318 -1.25 13.42 9.80
N ASN A 319 -2.07 14.14 9.05
CA ASN A 319 -3.28 13.55 8.46
C ASN A 319 -2.92 12.70 7.22
N GLY A 320 -1.83 11.93 7.28
CA GLY A 320 -1.30 11.12 6.19
C GLY A 320 -2.16 9.91 5.87
N ALA A 321 -1.84 9.19 4.79
CA ALA A 321 -2.60 7.99 4.43
C ALA A 321 -2.51 6.89 5.49
N ALA A 322 -1.32 6.70 6.08
CA ALA A 322 -1.11 5.74 7.15
C ALA A 322 -2.01 6.05 8.34
N ASP A 323 -2.05 7.31 8.77
CA ASP A 323 -2.85 7.76 9.90
C ASP A 323 -4.33 7.51 9.65
N ARG A 324 -4.89 7.90 8.49
CA ARG A 324 -6.31 7.67 8.17
C ARG A 324 -6.67 6.18 8.07
N ILE A 325 -5.81 5.38 7.45
CA ILE A 325 -6.07 3.94 7.26
C ILE A 325 -5.93 3.17 8.58
N VAL A 326 -4.87 3.44 9.34
CA VAL A 326 -4.64 2.79 10.64
C VAL A 326 -5.67 3.26 11.66
N ASN A 327 -5.99 4.55 11.72
CA ASN A 327 -6.96 5.07 12.69
C ASN A 327 -8.40 4.64 12.39
N GLY A 328 -8.72 4.44 11.12
CA GLY A 328 -9.99 3.84 10.70
C GLY A 328 -10.05 2.32 10.85
N SER A 329 -8.97 1.65 11.25
CA SER A 329 -8.96 0.18 11.39
C SER A 329 -9.85 -0.28 12.57
N PRO A 330 -10.73 -1.28 12.36
CA PRO A 330 -11.49 -1.90 13.44
C PRO A 330 -10.57 -2.58 14.46
N LYS A 331 -10.99 -2.65 15.73
CA LYS A 331 -10.22 -3.31 16.81
C LYS A 331 -10.33 -4.83 16.78
N SER A 332 -11.46 -5.37 16.32
CA SER A 332 -11.70 -6.81 16.27
C SER A 332 -12.38 -7.22 14.96
N GLN A 333 -12.30 -8.52 14.65
CA GLN A 333 -12.96 -9.08 13.47
C GLN A 333 -14.48 -8.89 13.50
N ASP A 334 -15.12 -9.01 14.67
CA ASP A 334 -16.56 -8.80 14.81
C ASP A 334 -16.95 -7.33 14.56
N GLN A 335 -16.17 -6.39 15.08
CA GLN A 335 -16.37 -4.98 14.79
C GLN A 335 -16.20 -4.72 13.29
N ALA A 336 -15.15 -5.30 12.68
CA ALA A 336 -14.87 -5.17 11.26
C ALA A 336 -16.03 -5.69 10.40
N ARG A 337 -16.59 -6.86 10.74
CA ARG A 337 -17.76 -7.45 10.06
C ARG A 337 -19.00 -6.58 10.18
N ARG A 338 -19.30 -6.04 11.37
CA ARG A 338 -20.44 -5.12 11.57
C ARG A 338 -20.30 -3.84 10.76
N ILE A 339 -19.11 -3.24 10.74
CA ILE A 339 -18.82 -2.04 9.94
C ILE A 339 -18.98 -2.36 8.45
N ALA A 340 -18.40 -3.47 8.00
CA ALA A 340 -18.53 -3.90 6.61
C ALA A 340 -20.00 -4.09 6.20
N GLN A 341 -20.82 -4.73 7.05
CA GLN A 341 -22.27 -4.90 6.84
C GLN A 341 -23.02 -3.57 6.80
N ALA A 342 -22.79 -2.68 7.77
CA ALA A 342 -23.44 -1.38 7.83
C ALA A 342 -23.13 -0.53 6.59
N GLU A 343 -21.88 -0.55 6.12
CA GLU A 343 -21.48 0.14 4.90
C GLU A 343 -22.01 -0.52 3.61
N ARG A 344 -22.25 -1.85 3.60
CA ARG A 344 -22.91 -2.54 2.46
C ARG A 344 -24.39 -2.17 2.36
N GLY A 345 -25.07 -2.04 3.49
CA GLY A 345 -26.50 -1.70 3.56
C GLY A 345 -26.81 -0.22 3.30
N GLY A 346 -25.78 0.64 3.22
CA GLY A 346 -25.93 2.07 2.94
C GLY A 346 -26.23 2.38 1.47
N ALA A 347 -26.85 3.53 1.21
CA ALA A 347 -27.28 3.98 -0.12
C ALA A 347 -26.16 4.07 -1.19
N ASN A 348 -24.89 4.00 -0.79
CA ASN A 348 -23.70 4.18 -1.64
C ASN A 348 -22.80 2.92 -1.70
N GLY A 349 -23.33 1.72 -1.43
CA GLY A 349 -22.54 0.47 -1.39
C GLY A 349 -21.69 0.20 -2.65
N SER A 350 -22.13 0.65 -3.83
CA SER A 350 -21.42 0.52 -5.12
C SER A 350 -20.34 1.58 -5.39
N GLN A 351 -20.25 2.63 -4.55
CA GLN A 351 -19.21 3.69 -4.63
C GLN A 351 -18.18 3.58 -3.49
N ARG A 352 -18.09 2.42 -2.82
CA ARG A 352 -17.12 2.19 -1.74
C ARG A 352 -15.70 2.13 -2.32
N MET A 353 -14.87 3.09 -1.90
CA MET A 353 -13.42 3.05 -2.07
C MET A 353 -12.81 2.00 -1.11
N ARG A 354 -11.61 1.48 -1.42
CA ARG A 354 -10.90 0.60 -0.48
C ARG A 354 -10.67 1.36 0.84
N GLY A 355 -11.39 0.94 1.87
CA GLY A 355 -11.23 1.43 3.24
C GLY A 355 -10.16 0.62 3.99
N PRO A 356 -10.00 0.87 5.30
CA PRO A 356 -9.06 0.14 6.16
C PRO A 356 -9.16 -1.39 6.07
N GLY A 357 -10.36 -1.93 5.83
CA GLY A 357 -10.58 -3.38 5.69
C GLY A 357 -9.84 -4.01 4.50
N GLY A 358 -9.43 -3.23 3.50
CA GLY A 358 -8.62 -3.68 2.35
C GLY A 358 -7.13 -3.79 2.62
N VAL A 359 -6.68 -3.50 3.84
CA VAL A 359 -5.28 -3.61 4.26
C VAL A 359 -5.11 -4.83 5.13
N ASP A 360 -4.25 -5.75 4.75
CA ASP A 360 -3.85 -6.83 5.64
C ASP A 360 -2.85 -6.28 6.68
N PHE A 361 -3.39 -5.86 7.84
CA PHE A 361 -2.57 -5.31 8.92
C PHE A 361 -1.66 -6.36 9.56
N SER A 362 -1.93 -7.66 9.39
CA SER A 362 -1.08 -8.71 9.94
C SER A 362 0.33 -8.69 9.33
N THR A 363 0.46 -8.14 8.11
CA THR A 363 1.72 -7.98 7.37
C THR A 363 2.26 -6.54 7.36
N LEU A 364 1.69 -5.63 8.15
CA LEU A 364 2.12 -4.22 8.25
C LEU A 364 3.54 -4.11 8.82
N GLU A 365 4.47 -3.50 8.10
CA GLU A 365 5.87 -3.30 8.54
C GLU A 365 6.41 -1.94 8.10
N LEU A 366 7.29 -1.32 8.90
CA LEU A 366 7.97 -0.06 8.55
C LEU A 366 9.03 -0.32 7.49
N ARG A 367 8.83 0.22 6.27
CA ARG A 367 9.74 -0.03 5.14
C ARG A 367 10.44 1.23 4.63
N TYR A 368 10.13 2.40 5.16
CA TYR A 368 10.83 3.63 4.86
C TYR A 368 10.81 4.59 6.04
N VAL A 369 11.96 5.24 6.30
CA VAL A 369 12.04 6.46 7.10
C VAL A 369 12.91 7.50 6.38
N GLY A 370 12.47 8.74 6.37
CA GLY A 370 13.21 9.88 5.84
C GLY A 370 14.26 10.39 6.84
N THR A 371 15.14 11.27 6.39
CA THR A 371 16.13 11.92 7.24
C THR A 371 15.37 12.86 8.18
N PRO A 372 15.57 12.73 9.50
CA PRO A 372 14.93 13.62 10.46
C PRO A 372 15.44 15.05 10.27
N VAL A 373 14.52 15.98 10.01
CA VAL A 373 14.82 17.41 9.95
C VAL A 373 14.20 18.07 11.17
N LYS A 374 15.04 18.73 11.97
CA LYS A 374 14.62 19.40 13.22
C LYS A 374 13.38 20.28 12.99
N GLY A 375 12.30 19.99 13.70
CA GLY A 375 11.03 20.73 13.64
C GLY A 375 10.16 20.47 12.39
N LYS A 376 10.47 19.44 11.58
CA LYS A 376 9.67 19.01 10.42
C LYS A 376 9.15 17.56 10.51
N GLY A 377 9.41 16.89 11.63
CA GLY A 377 9.06 15.49 11.82
C GLY A 377 9.87 14.54 10.95
N LEU A 378 9.40 13.30 10.90
CA LEU A 378 10.00 12.18 10.21
C LEU A 378 8.98 11.67 9.18
N ASP A 379 9.33 11.72 7.90
CA ASP A 379 8.58 11.02 6.86
C ASP A 379 8.74 9.51 7.06
N TYR A 380 7.67 8.75 6.92
CA TYR A 380 7.70 7.30 7.03
C TYR A 380 6.73 6.64 6.06
N SER A 381 6.96 5.38 5.75
CA SER A 381 6.00 4.56 5.01
C SER A 381 6.04 3.10 5.45
N TYR A 382 4.85 2.54 5.67
CA TYR A 382 4.65 1.12 5.87
C TYR A 382 4.43 0.41 4.54
N LYS A 383 4.79 -0.87 4.51
CA LYS A 383 4.31 -1.83 3.52
C LYS A 383 3.33 -2.78 4.23
N ALA A 384 2.23 -3.11 3.58
CA ALA A 384 1.29 -4.13 4.03
C ALA A 384 0.75 -4.94 2.84
N GLY A 385 0.25 -6.14 3.10
CA GLY A 385 -0.53 -6.90 2.14
C GLY A 385 -1.85 -6.20 1.81
N ILE A 386 -2.39 -6.51 0.64
CA ILE A 386 -3.76 -6.14 0.26
C ILE A 386 -4.67 -7.30 0.67
N ASN A 387 -5.74 -7.01 1.39
CA ASN A 387 -6.78 -7.99 1.66
C ASN A 387 -7.62 -8.18 0.38
N PRO A 388 -7.64 -9.40 -0.22
CA PRO A 388 -8.38 -9.65 -1.46
C PRO A 388 -9.90 -9.71 -1.26
N ASP A 389 -10.38 -9.92 -0.03
CA ASP A 389 -11.79 -10.05 0.30
C ASP A 389 -12.16 -9.26 1.57
N PRO A 390 -12.07 -7.92 1.50
CA PRO A 390 -12.35 -7.07 2.65
C PRO A 390 -13.84 -6.98 2.98
N ASP A 391 -14.71 -7.60 2.17
CA ASP A 391 -16.13 -7.66 2.45
C ASP A 391 -16.41 -8.80 3.40
N GLU A 392 -16.14 -10.05 3.00
CA GLU A 392 -16.46 -11.22 3.83
C GLU A 392 -15.50 -11.34 5.01
N ASN A 393 -14.24 -10.96 4.78
CA ASN A 393 -13.16 -11.10 5.74
C ASN A 393 -12.44 -9.76 5.96
N PRO A 394 -13.13 -8.72 6.48
CA PRO A 394 -12.53 -7.41 6.67
C PRO A 394 -11.38 -7.47 7.68
N SER A 395 -10.29 -6.77 7.35
CA SER A 395 -9.14 -6.66 8.24
C SER A 395 -9.41 -5.82 9.49
N PHE A 396 -8.64 -6.06 10.54
CA PHE A 396 -8.71 -5.38 11.84
C PHE A 396 -7.31 -5.27 12.47
N GLY A 397 -7.21 -4.57 13.61
CA GLY A 397 -6.00 -4.53 14.44
C GLY A 397 -4.90 -3.57 13.95
N GLY A 398 -5.17 -2.75 12.93
CA GLY A 398 -4.17 -1.84 12.37
C GLY A 398 -3.53 -0.90 13.39
N LYS A 399 -4.33 -0.36 14.32
CA LYS A 399 -3.83 0.50 15.43
C LYS A 399 -2.82 -0.21 16.30
N GLU A 400 -3.12 -1.43 16.70
CA GLU A 400 -2.23 -2.23 17.54
C GLU A 400 -0.91 -2.54 16.82
N LYS A 401 -1.00 -2.93 15.55
CA LYS A 401 0.21 -3.24 14.76
C LYS A 401 1.07 -2.01 14.51
N ALA A 402 0.47 -0.86 14.22
CA ALA A 402 1.22 0.40 14.08
C ALA A 402 1.82 0.86 15.43
N GLN A 403 1.09 0.72 16.54
CA GLN A 403 1.61 1.02 17.88
C GLN A 403 2.83 0.18 18.19
N LEU A 404 2.79 -1.12 17.89
CA LEU A 404 3.92 -2.02 18.06
C LEU A 404 5.13 -1.58 17.23
N VAL A 405 4.93 -1.21 15.95
CA VAL A 405 6.00 -0.66 15.11
C VAL A 405 6.64 0.56 15.76
N SER A 406 5.81 1.52 16.18
CA SER A 406 6.25 2.77 16.79
C SER A 406 6.99 2.53 18.10
N ASP A 407 6.39 1.81 19.04
CA ASP A 407 6.99 1.50 20.34
C ASP A 407 8.32 0.77 20.20
N SER A 408 8.41 -0.17 19.26
CA SER A 408 9.65 -0.89 18.97
C SER A 408 10.71 0.07 18.44
N PHE A 409 10.37 0.88 17.43
CA PHE A 409 11.28 1.86 16.83
C PHE A 409 11.91 2.77 17.88
N PHE A 410 11.11 3.28 18.83
CA PHE A 410 11.64 4.12 19.90
C PHE A 410 12.35 3.35 21.01
N THR A 411 11.92 2.14 21.34
CA THR A 411 12.64 1.26 22.29
C THR A 411 14.07 1.02 21.81
N TRP A 412 14.25 0.73 20.51
CA TRP A 412 15.56 0.54 19.88
C TRP A 412 16.44 1.79 19.88
N MET A 413 15.84 2.98 19.90
CA MET A 413 16.60 4.22 20.06
C MET A 413 16.94 4.49 21.53
N ALA A 414 15.99 4.27 22.44
CA ALA A 414 16.13 4.64 23.85
C ALA A 414 17.12 3.78 24.63
N LEU A 415 17.20 2.51 24.30
CA LEU A 415 18.15 1.58 24.88
C LEU A 415 19.40 1.47 24.01
N THR A 416 20.47 0.98 24.62
CA THR A 416 21.75 0.74 23.96
C THR A 416 21.78 -0.67 23.33
N PRO A 417 22.46 -0.88 22.18
CA PRO A 417 22.36 -2.12 21.41
C PRO A 417 22.69 -3.41 22.16
N GLU A 418 23.63 -3.38 23.11
CA GLU A 418 24.03 -4.53 23.93
C GLU A 418 22.93 -5.11 24.82
N LYS A 419 21.76 -4.44 24.91
CA LYS A 419 20.59 -4.89 25.66
C LYS A 419 19.60 -5.71 24.83
N PHE A 420 19.80 -5.77 23.51
CA PHE A 420 18.82 -6.30 22.56
C PHE A 420 18.95 -7.81 22.36
N TRP A 421 18.94 -8.55 23.46
CA TRP A 421 19.01 -10.00 23.44
C TRP A 421 18.08 -10.60 24.49
N VAL A 422 17.72 -11.86 24.26
CA VAL A 422 16.95 -12.70 25.18
C VAL A 422 17.58 -14.09 25.23
N ASN A 423 17.29 -14.84 26.30
CA ASN A 423 17.89 -16.14 26.54
C ASN A 423 16.95 -17.03 27.38
N LEU A 424 16.75 -18.25 26.90
CA LEU A 424 16.03 -19.33 27.57
C LEU A 424 17.00 -20.49 27.82
N ASN A 425 18.10 -20.23 28.54
CA ASN A 425 19.00 -21.27 29.05
C ASN A 425 18.63 -21.60 30.50
N PRO A 426 18.21 -22.84 30.83
CA PRO A 426 17.79 -23.20 32.19
C PRO A 426 18.89 -23.04 33.24
N ASP A 427 20.17 -23.07 32.83
CA ASP A 427 21.31 -22.87 33.73
C ASP A 427 21.58 -21.39 34.06
N GLU A 428 20.86 -20.47 33.42
CA GLU A 428 21.07 -19.03 33.54
C GLU A 428 19.79 -18.27 33.90
N PRO A 429 19.10 -18.62 35.02
CA PRO A 429 17.82 -18.01 35.39
C PRO A 429 17.90 -16.50 35.64
N GLU A 430 19.09 -15.98 36.00
CA GLU A 430 19.32 -14.56 36.19
C GLU A 430 19.66 -13.80 34.89
N ARG A 431 19.84 -14.52 33.78
CA ARG A 431 20.25 -13.97 32.48
C ARG A 431 19.20 -14.25 31.41
N ILE A 432 17.94 -13.91 31.69
CA ILE A 432 16.82 -14.05 30.73
C ILE A 432 16.86 -12.94 29.67
N MET A 433 16.97 -11.68 30.11
CA MET A 433 17.07 -10.48 29.26
C MET A 433 17.31 -9.22 30.12
N ASP A 434 17.69 -8.09 29.52
CA ASP A 434 17.80 -6.80 30.24
C ASP A 434 16.49 -6.41 30.95
N ALA A 435 16.61 -5.85 32.17
CA ALA A 435 15.47 -5.52 33.02
C ALA A 435 14.52 -4.50 32.38
N LYS A 436 15.06 -3.49 31.69
CA LYS A 436 14.27 -2.43 31.03
C LYS A 436 13.73 -2.91 29.70
N PHE A 437 14.52 -3.65 28.93
CA PHE A 437 14.04 -4.23 27.67
C PHE A 437 12.84 -5.15 27.90
N GLY A 438 12.86 -5.93 28.97
CA GLY A 438 11.75 -6.79 29.41
C GLY A 438 10.49 -6.05 29.88
N LYS A 439 10.48 -4.71 29.91
CA LYS A 439 9.27 -3.90 30.19
C LYS A 439 8.60 -3.38 28.90
N THR A 440 9.04 -3.83 27.74
CA THR A 440 8.59 -3.35 26.42
C THR A 440 8.00 -4.49 25.59
N ASP A 441 7.05 -4.19 24.70
CA ASP A 441 6.53 -5.19 23.77
C ASP A 441 7.62 -5.75 22.83
N ALA A 442 8.62 -4.94 22.44
CA ALA A 442 9.75 -5.42 21.65
C ALA A 442 10.52 -6.54 22.37
N GLY A 443 10.82 -6.35 23.66
CA GLY A 443 11.51 -7.35 24.48
C GLY A 443 10.69 -8.62 24.69
N ARG A 444 9.39 -8.46 24.98
CA ARG A 444 8.44 -9.57 25.07
C ARG A 444 8.44 -10.42 23.79
N ILE A 445 8.30 -9.77 22.63
CA ILE A 445 8.22 -10.45 21.33
C ILE A 445 9.50 -11.23 21.04
N LEU A 446 10.68 -10.72 21.38
CA LEU A 446 11.92 -11.46 21.22
C LEU A 446 11.91 -12.74 22.07
N LEU A 447 11.51 -12.66 23.36
CA LEU A 447 11.51 -13.81 24.26
C LEU A 447 10.46 -14.87 23.84
N GLU A 448 9.27 -14.44 23.45
CA GLU A 448 8.23 -15.34 22.93
C GLU A 448 8.62 -15.99 21.60
N ALA A 449 9.30 -15.24 20.73
CA ALA A 449 9.81 -15.78 19.48
C ALA A 449 10.90 -16.83 19.70
N ASP A 450 11.73 -16.68 20.74
CA ASP A 450 12.71 -17.71 21.11
C ASP A 450 12.02 -19.01 21.54
N LEU A 451 11.01 -18.91 22.41
CA LEU A 451 10.22 -20.07 22.82
C LEU A 451 9.53 -20.73 21.61
N ARG A 452 8.95 -19.94 20.71
CA ARG A 452 8.31 -20.45 19.50
C ARG A 452 9.30 -21.13 18.56
N MET A 453 10.48 -20.56 18.40
CA MET A 453 11.55 -21.13 17.56
C MET A 453 11.97 -22.49 18.07
N LYS A 454 12.12 -22.66 19.38
CA LYS A 454 12.46 -23.96 19.97
C LYS A 454 11.38 -25.00 19.70
N HIS A 455 10.11 -24.64 19.86
CA HIS A 455 9.00 -25.51 19.47
C HIS A 455 9.05 -25.89 17.98
N ASP A 456 9.22 -24.91 17.08
CA ASP A 456 9.29 -25.16 15.62
C ASP A 456 10.50 -26.02 15.25
N PHE A 457 11.61 -25.83 15.96
CA PHE A 457 12.83 -26.62 15.79
C PHE A 457 12.61 -28.08 16.18
N TYR A 458 11.91 -28.34 17.28
CA TYR A 458 11.51 -29.70 17.64
C TYR A 458 10.54 -30.27 16.60
N GLY A 459 9.51 -29.51 16.21
CA GLY A 459 8.52 -29.95 15.22
C GLY A 459 9.12 -30.31 13.85
N ALA A 460 10.17 -29.61 13.41
CA ALA A 460 10.90 -29.94 12.19
C ALA A 460 11.64 -31.30 12.25
N MET A 461 11.87 -31.83 13.46
CA MET A 461 12.45 -33.15 13.71
C MET A 461 11.39 -34.25 13.88
N ASP A 462 10.09 -33.98 13.70
CA ASP A 462 9.07 -35.02 13.89
C ASP A 462 9.30 -36.20 12.91
N PRO A 463 9.59 -37.43 13.43
CA PRO A 463 9.88 -38.60 12.60
C PRO A 463 8.71 -39.05 11.72
N LYS A 464 7.49 -38.54 11.96
CA LYS A 464 6.33 -38.77 11.09
C LYS A 464 6.40 -38.00 9.77
N THR A 465 7.32 -37.03 9.66
CA THR A 465 7.54 -36.25 8.45
C THR A 465 8.73 -36.78 7.66
N ASP A 466 8.72 -36.61 6.33
CA ASP A 466 9.86 -37.00 5.48
C ASP A 466 11.16 -36.27 5.85
N LEU A 467 11.05 -35.05 6.39
CA LEU A 467 12.20 -34.29 6.87
C LEU A 467 12.76 -34.91 8.17
N GLY A 468 11.90 -35.12 9.17
CA GLY A 468 12.30 -35.68 10.45
C GLY A 468 12.82 -37.12 10.31
N LYS A 469 12.20 -37.96 9.46
CA LYS A 469 12.71 -39.31 9.18
C LYS A 469 14.15 -39.27 8.65
N ARG A 470 14.40 -38.48 7.60
CA ARG A 470 15.76 -38.29 7.05
C ARG A 470 16.74 -37.74 8.08
N PHE A 471 16.29 -36.84 8.94
CA PHE A 471 17.09 -36.29 10.03
C PHE A 471 17.56 -37.40 10.98
N TRP A 472 16.62 -38.15 11.56
CA TRP A 472 16.94 -39.23 12.51
C TRP A 472 17.77 -40.36 11.88
N ASP A 473 17.52 -40.70 10.62
CA ASP A 473 18.26 -41.74 9.88
C ASP A 473 19.74 -41.37 9.66
N SER A 474 20.05 -40.07 9.66
CA SER A 474 21.38 -39.53 9.37
C SER A 474 22.27 -39.32 10.61
N LEU A 475 21.74 -39.52 11.82
CA LEU A 475 22.48 -39.31 13.06
C LEU A 475 23.39 -40.48 13.44
N ALA A 476 24.44 -40.19 14.20
CA ALA A 476 25.25 -41.18 14.88
C ALA A 476 24.38 -42.04 15.81
N ARG A 477 24.74 -43.33 15.95
CA ARG A 477 23.96 -44.31 16.71
C ARG A 477 24.66 -44.78 17.97
N ARG A 478 23.87 -45.11 18.99
CA ARG A 478 24.28 -45.83 20.20
C ARG A 478 23.32 -46.98 20.45
N ASN A 479 23.85 -48.19 20.60
CA ASN A 479 23.05 -49.40 20.79
C ASN A 479 21.92 -49.55 19.75
N GLY A 480 22.18 -49.14 18.50
CA GLY A 480 21.21 -49.20 17.39
C GLY A 480 20.26 -47.98 17.26
N ALA A 481 20.11 -47.17 18.31
CA ALA A 481 19.25 -45.99 18.34
C ALA A 481 20.02 -44.71 17.94
N PRO A 482 19.38 -43.75 17.23
CA PRO A 482 20.02 -42.47 16.93
C PRO A 482 20.24 -41.66 18.22
N CYS A 483 21.36 -40.93 18.26
CA CYS A 483 21.80 -40.19 19.43
C CYS A 483 22.13 -38.75 19.04
N LEU A 484 21.55 -37.78 19.76
CA LEU A 484 21.70 -36.35 19.48
C LEU A 484 22.38 -35.65 20.66
N HIS A 485 23.27 -34.71 20.37
CA HIS A 485 23.95 -33.87 21.37
C HIS A 485 23.08 -32.70 21.82
N GLY A 486 23.38 -32.14 22.99
CA GLY A 486 22.79 -30.88 23.42
C GLY A 486 23.19 -29.73 22.50
N MET A 487 22.30 -28.77 22.29
CA MET A 487 22.54 -27.68 21.34
C MET A 487 21.95 -26.36 21.78
N ARG A 488 22.56 -25.27 21.30
CA ARG A 488 22.05 -23.90 21.41
C ARG A 488 21.57 -23.42 20.04
N ASN A 489 20.32 -23.01 19.98
CA ASN A 489 19.64 -22.45 18.82
C ASN A 489 19.23 -21.01 19.11
N TRP A 490 19.54 -20.07 18.22
CA TRP A 490 19.15 -18.68 18.40
C TRP A 490 18.94 -17.92 17.08
N ILE A 491 17.99 -16.98 17.10
CA ILE A 491 17.69 -16.11 15.97
C ILE A 491 18.61 -14.90 15.99
N GLU A 492 19.15 -14.54 14.83
CA GLU A 492 19.91 -13.31 14.62
C GLU A 492 19.51 -12.62 13.32
N PRO A 493 19.69 -11.29 13.22
CA PRO A 493 19.62 -10.57 11.96
C PRO A 493 20.62 -11.08 10.93
N GLU A 494 20.15 -11.35 9.71
CA GLU A 494 21.01 -11.31 8.52
C GLU A 494 21.11 -9.85 8.02
N PRO A 495 22.11 -9.50 7.18
CA PRO A 495 22.19 -8.16 6.64
C PRO A 495 20.91 -7.73 5.92
N ALA A 496 20.25 -6.69 6.44
CA ALA A 496 19.08 -6.11 5.79
C ALA A 496 19.48 -5.50 4.44
N GLN A 497 18.74 -5.80 3.38
CA GLN A 497 18.95 -5.15 2.08
C GLN A 497 18.27 -3.79 2.11
N VAL A 498 19.05 -2.73 1.96
CA VAL A 498 18.56 -1.36 2.07
C VAL A 498 18.98 -0.53 0.87
N ARG A 499 18.30 0.59 0.67
CA ARG A 499 18.76 1.66 -0.21
C ARG A 499 18.71 2.97 0.57
N GLU A 500 19.85 3.62 0.74
CA GLU A 500 19.89 5.00 1.25
C GLU A 500 19.90 5.96 0.06
N GLN A 501 18.83 6.74 -0.10
CA GLN A 501 18.63 7.68 -1.20
C GLN A 501 17.61 8.75 -0.83
N ASP A 502 17.67 9.91 -1.49
CA ASP A 502 16.67 10.98 -1.40
C ASP A 502 16.48 11.50 0.04
N GLY A 503 17.54 11.41 0.85
CA GLY A 503 17.49 11.74 2.27
C GLY A 503 16.58 10.78 3.05
N GLY A 504 16.68 9.47 2.81
CA GLY A 504 15.94 8.45 3.54
C GLY A 504 16.55 7.06 3.35
N ILE A 505 15.98 6.07 4.04
CA ILE A 505 16.35 4.66 3.91
C ILE A 505 15.12 3.82 3.53
N TYR A 506 15.22 3.09 2.42
CA TYR A 506 14.27 2.06 2.01
C TYR A 506 14.74 0.71 2.53
N ILE A 507 13.89 0.02 3.31
CA ILE A 507 14.15 -1.32 3.83
C ILE A 507 13.48 -2.33 2.91
N LEU A 508 14.26 -2.87 1.99
CA LEU A 508 13.77 -3.74 0.91
C LEU A 508 13.51 -5.15 1.42
N ASP A 509 14.45 -5.64 2.23
CA ASP A 509 14.41 -6.96 2.84
C ASP A 509 15.14 -6.92 4.18
N ALA A 510 14.66 -7.71 5.13
CA ALA A 510 15.20 -7.79 6.48
C ALA A 510 15.14 -9.25 6.96
N PRO A 511 15.96 -10.14 6.36
CA PRO A 511 15.94 -11.55 6.70
C PRO A 511 16.59 -11.80 8.06
N MET A 512 16.16 -12.87 8.71
CA MET A 512 16.77 -13.40 9.92
C MET A 512 17.37 -14.78 9.63
N LYS A 513 18.48 -15.10 10.30
CA LYS A 513 19.05 -16.45 10.34
C LYS A 513 18.74 -17.12 11.66
N LEU A 514 18.76 -18.44 11.61
CA LEU A 514 18.83 -19.30 12.78
C LEU A 514 20.25 -19.85 12.84
N ASN A 515 20.93 -19.63 13.97
CA ASN A 515 22.20 -20.28 14.26
C ASN A 515 21.95 -21.48 15.18
N SER A 516 22.77 -22.52 15.04
CA SER A 516 22.76 -23.71 15.89
C SER A 516 24.20 -24.11 16.18
N VAL A 517 24.53 -24.42 17.43
CA VAL A 517 25.85 -24.95 17.82
C VAL A 517 25.69 -26.02 18.91
N PRO A 518 26.63 -26.97 19.03
CA PRO A 518 26.68 -27.87 20.19
C PRO A 518 26.82 -27.08 21.50
N GLN A 519 26.05 -27.45 22.52
CA GLN A 519 26.14 -26.88 23.86
C GLN A 519 25.63 -27.87 24.92
N GLU A 520 26.44 -28.06 25.96
CA GLU A 520 26.07 -28.82 27.15
C GLU A 520 25.35 -27.94 28.19
N THR A 521 24.51 -28.58 29.00
CA THR A 521 23.80 -27.96 30.13
C THR A 521 24.01 -28.76 31.41
N ASN A 522 24.04 -28.06 32.54
CA ASN A 522 24.06 -28.67 33.87
C ASN A 522 22.67 -29.17 34.28
N THR A 523 21.62 -28.45 33.87
CA THR A 523 20.23 -28.89 34.05
C THR A 523 19.99 -30.16 33.23
N PRO A 524 19.53 -31.26 33.85
CA PRO A 524 19.20 -32.48 33.12
C PRO A 524 18.03 -32.24 32.17
N GLY A 525 18.19 -32.68 30.92
CA GLY A 525 17.10 -32.73 29.95
C GLY A 525 16.14 -33.90 30.22
N PRO A 526 15.10 -34.07 29.39
CA PRO A 526 14.16 -35.15 29.54
C PRO A 526 14.87 -36.47 29.19
N GLY A 527 14.79 -37.46 30.08
CA GLY A 527 15.48 -38.74 29.92
C GLY A 527 16.87 -38.85 30.58
N GLY A 528 17.35 -37.79 31.27
CA GLY A 528 18.56 -37.85 32.10
C GLY A 528 19.84 -37.34 31.43
N LYS A 529 20.98 -37.99 31.70
CA LYS A 529 22.26 -37.62 31.04
C LYS A 529 22.18 -37.94 29.55
N GLY A 530 22.59 -36.98 28.73
CA GLY A 530 22.58 -37.08 27.27
C GLY A 530 23.50 -38.18 26.71
N CYS A 531 23.54 -38.28 25.38
CA CYS A 531 24.34 -39.23 24.65
C CYS A 531 25.86 -39.06 24.86
N ASP A 532 26.58 -40.16 25.07
CA ASP A 532 28.05 -40.17 25.06
C ASP A 532 28.58 -40.23 23.60
N LEU A 533 28.74 -39.05 23.01
CA LEU A 533 29.20 -38.86 21.63
C LEU A 533 30.65 -38.35 21.61
N THR A 534 31.45 -38.89 20.70
CA THR A 534 32.76 -38.31 20.40
C THR A 534 32.60 -36.97 19.71
N LYS A 535 33.64 -36.12 19.77
CA LYS A 535 33.62 -34.83 19.06
C LYS A 535 33.34 -34.97 17.56
N ALA A 536 33.89 -35.99 16.90
CA ALA A 536 33.67 -36.21 15.47
C ALA A 536 32.19 -36.53 15.15
N GLU A 537 31.51 -37.25 16.04
CA GLU A 537 30.09 -37.57 15.90
C GLU A 537 29.20 -36.37 16.22
N ILE A 538 29.57 -35.55 17.22
CA ILE A 538 28.90 -34.27 17.48
C ILE A 538 29.00 -33.37 16.25
N ASP A 539 30.21 -33.23 15.67
CA ASP A 539 30.43 -32.41 14.48
C ASP A 539 29.66 -32.96 13.27
N HIS A 540 29.52 -34.29 13.14
CA HIS A 540 28.68 -34.93 12.13
C HIS A 540 27.19 -34.63 12.33
N ASN A 541 26.66 -34.90 13.52
CA ASN A 541 25.26 -34.64 13.86
C ASN A 541 24.90 -33.16 13.71
N GLN A 542 25.81 -32.26 14.07
CA GLN A 542 25.62 -30.82 13.90
C GLN A 542 25.50 -30.43 12.42
N ARG A 543 26.32 -31.00 11.53
CA ARG A 543 26.16 -30.79 10.08
C ARG A 543 24.81 -31.27 9.56
N VAL A 544 24.28 -32.36 10.12
CA VAL A 544 22.93 -32.86 9.79
C VAL A 544 21.87 -31.85 10.22
N VAL A 545 21.95 -31.31 11.45
CA VAL A 545 21.06 -30.24 11.96
C VAL A 545 21.11 -29.01 11.04
N GLU A 546 22.29 -28.54 10.69
CA GLU A 546 22.50 -27.35 9.86
C GLU A 546 22.00 -27.53 8.43
N THR A 547 22.06 -28.75 7.90
CA THR A 547 21.66 -29.05 6.52
C THR A 547 20.16 -29.30 6.39
N LEU A 548 19.55 -29.97 7.37
CA LEU A 548 18.16 -30.42 7.27
C LEU A 548 17.19 -29.56 8.06
N ILE A 549 17.53 -29.20 9.31
CA ILE A 549 16.57 -28.58 10.23
C ILE A 549 16.63 -27.06 10.17
N VAL A 550 17.85 -26.49 10.25
CA VAL A 550 18.04 -25.03 10.26
C VAL A 550 17.37 -24.32 9.07
N PRO A 551 17.44 -24.82 7.82
CA PRO A 551 16.81 -24.14 6.67
C PRO A 551 15.28 -24.09 6.76
N GLU A 552 14.64 -25.16 7.25
CA GLU A 552 13.18 -25.22 7.39
C GLU A 552 12.69 -24.25 8.49
N VAL A 553 13.35 -24.23 9.64
CA VAL A 553 12.99 -23.31 10.72
C VAL A 553 13.31 -21.86 10.33
N LYS A 554 14.44 -21.60 9.66
CA LYS A 554 14.76 -20.28 9.07
C LYS A 554 13.65 -19.80 8.14
N LYS A 555 13.13 -20.69 7.28
CA LYS A 555 12.00 -20.36 6.39
C LYS A 555 10.76 -19.99 7.20
N GLN A 556 10.42 -20.73 8.26
CA GLN A 556 9.29 -20.40 9.13
C GLN A 556 9.46 -19.05 9.82
N ILE A 557 10.63 -18.75 10.39
CA ILE A 557 10.94 -17.44 11.01
C ILE A 557 10.68 -16.28 10.03
N ASN A 558 11.07 -16.45 8.76
CA ASN A 558 10.98 -15.38 7.75
C ASN A 558 9.63 -15.30 7.03
N SER A 559 8.75 -16.29 7.14
CA SER A 559 7.51 -16.32 6.34
C SER A 559 6.25 -16.68 7.11
N ALA A 560 6.35 -17.45 8.19
CA ALA A 560 5.18 -17.97 8.88
C ALA A 560 4.48 -16.84 9.68
N PRO A 561 3.13 -16.87 9.81
CA PRO A 561 2.37 -15.83 10.49
C PRO A 561 2.74 -15.63 11.96
N GLN A 562 3.12 -16.69 12.68
CA GLN A 562 3.47 -16.61 14.10
C GLN A 562 4.73 -15.78 14.39
N TYR A 563 5.58 -15.52 13.37
CA TYR A 563 6.76 -14.63 13.47
C TYR A 563 6.54 -13.25 12.85
N ALA A 564 5.31 -12.90 12.45
CA ALA A 564 5.03 -11.59 11.83
C ALA A 564 5.39 -10.41 12.76
N ASP A 565 5.11 -10.54 14.06
CA ASP A 565 5.45 -9.50 15.03
C ASP A 565 6.99 -9.39 15.22
N LEU A 566 7.74 -10.51 15.16
CA LEU A 566 9.21 -10.48 15.19
C LEU A 566 9.79 -9.73 13.97
N ARG A 567 9.29 -10.00 12.76
CA ARG A 567 9.71 -9.29 11.53
C ARG A 567 9.38 -7.80 11.58
N ARG A 568 8.20 -7.44 12.11
CA ARG A 568 7.80 -6.05 12.37
C ARG A 568 8.74 -5.35 13.35
N VAL A 569 9.10 -6.01 14.44
CA VAL A 569 10.03 -5.53 15.45
C VAL A 569 11.45 -5.37 14.86
N TYR A 570 11.89 -6.29 14.00
CA TYR A 570 13.20 -6.21 13.34
C TYR A 570 13.29 -5.09 12.30
N THR A 571 12.27 -4.89 11.46
CA THR A 571 12.27 -3.76 10.50
C THR A 571 12.32 -2.40 11.21
N SER A 572 11.63 -2.25 12.36
CA SER A 572 11.79 -1.10 13.24
C SER A 572 13.23 -0.93 13.78
N ARG A 573 13.93 -2.02 14.09
CA ARG A 573 15.34 -2.01 14.56
C ARG A 573 16.27 -1.46 13.49
N VAL A 574 16.08 -1.86 12.23
CA VAL A 574 16.85 -1.37 11.08
C VAL A 574 16.64 0.14 10.87
N ALA A 575 15.38 0.59 10.90
CA ALA A 575 15.05 2.01 10.78
C ALA A 575 15.65 2.84 11.94
N ALA A 576 15.50 2.37 13.18
CA ALA A 576 16.03 3.03 14.37
C ALA A 576 17.57 3.13 14.34
N GLU A 577 18.26 2.07 13.89
CA GLU A 577 19.72 2.09 13.71
C GLU A 577 20.16 3.20 12.77
N TRP A 578 19.49 3.32 11.63
CA TRP A 578 19.83 4.34 10.66
C TRP A 578 19.60 5.75 11.20
N ILE A 579 18.56 5.96 12.00
CA ILE A 579 18.29 7.24 12.68
C ILE A 579 19.36 7.57 13.72
N ARG A 580 19.79 6.59 14.53
CA ARG A 580 20.93 6.75 15.45
C ARG A 580 22.20 7.19 14.71
N GLN A 581 22.46 6.57 13.55
CA GLN A 581 23.60 6.92 12.69
C GLN A 581 23.47 8.31 12.06
N GLN A 582 22.26 8.77 11.74
CA GLN A 582 22.06 10.15 11.27
C GLN A 582 22.21 11.16 12.42
N ASP A 583 21.69 10.85 13.60
CA ASP A 583 21.80 11.70 14.79
C ASP A 583 23.24 11.90 15.25
N ALA A 584 24.06 10.85 15.19
CA ALA A 584 25.48 10.91 15.49
C ALA A 584 26.25 11.87 14.54
N LYS A 585 25.81 12.01 13.29
CA LYS A 585 26.38 12.99 12.35
C LYS A 585 25.88 14.41 12.63
N LYS A 586 24.60 14.54 12.96
CA LYS A 586 23.95 15.83 13.25
C LYS A 586 22.77 15.61 14.19
N PRO A 587 22.77 16.22 15.38
CA PRO A 587 21.68 16.05 16.35
C PRO A 587 20.30 16.37 15.75
N THR A 588 19.36 15.45 15.99
CA THR A 588 18.00 15.45 15.48
C THR A 588 16.99 15.73 16.60
N ASP A 589 15.68 15.72 16.29
CA ASP A 589 14.64 15.76 17.31
C ASP A 589 14.64 14.52 18.24
N PHE A 590 15.33 13.44 17.84
CA PHE A 590 15.43 12.20 18.61
C PHE A 590 16.64 12.14 19.54
N HIS A 591 17.55 13.12 19.49
CA HIS A 591 18.81 13.13 20.26
C HIS A 591 18.61 12.86 21.76
N LYS A 592 17.54 13.45 22.36
CA LYS A 592 17.22 13.26 23.78
C LYS A 592 16.68 11.87 24.14
N ILE A 593 16.17 11.14 23.15
CA ILE A 593 15.66 9.78 23.33
C ILE A 593 16.81 8.79 23.17
N ILE A 594 17.72 9.01 22.22
CA ILE A 594 18.79 8.07 21.91
C ILE A 594 19.65 7.79 23.15
N ASN A 595 19.75 6.51 23.53
CA ASN A 595 20.47 6.03 24.71
C ASN A 595 20.01 6.65 26.05
N SER A 596 18.79 7.18 26.15
CA SER A 596 18.25 7.74 27.40
C SER A 596 18.11 6.70 28.51
N ASN A 597 18.08 5.40 28.14
CA ASN A 597 17.80 4.28 29.02
C ASN A 597 16.40 4.41 29.69
N ASP A 598 15.49 5.20 29.11
CA ASP A 598 14.12 5.40 29.58
C ASP A 598 13.13 4.87 28.54
N VAL A 599 12.43 3.79 28.91
CA VAL A 599 11.41 3.12 28.10
C VAL A 599 10.00 3.23 28.69
N THR A 600 9.81 4.05 29.74
CA THR A 600 8.51 4.19 30.44
C THR A 600 7.37 4.61 29.51
N ARG A 601 7.72 5.21 28.36
CA ARG A 601 6.80 5.68 27.33
C ARG A 601 6.34 4.60 26.34
N TRP A 602 7.06 3.48 26.27
CA TRP A 602 6.79 2.35 25.39
C TRP A 602 6.67 1.05 26.23
N PRO A 603 5.74 1.03 27.21
CA PRO A 603 5.56 -0.13 28.07
C PRO A 603 4.90 -1.27 27.29
N LEU A 604 4.83 -2.45 27.93
CA LEU A 604 3.89 -3.50 27.56
C LEU A 604 2.46 -2.94 27.46
N ARG A 605 1.79 -3.13 26.32
CA ARG A 605 0.44 -2.59 26.07
C ARG A 605 -0.64 -3.65 25.96
N GLY A 606 -1.90 -3.18 26.03
CA GLY A 606 -3.07 -4.00 25.75
C GLY A 606 -3.18 -5.20 26.67
N GLU A 607 -3.36 -6.38 26.08
CA GLU A 607 -3.46 -7.65 26.79
C GLU A 607 -2.13 -8.07 27.45
N ASN A 608 -1.00 -7.50 27.00
CA ASN A 608 0.33 -7.85 27.47
C ASN A 608 0.79 -7.04 28.69
N LYS A 609 -0.03 -6.10 29.19
CA LYS A 609 0.34 -5.20 30.30
C LYS A 609 0.81 -5.91 31.58
N ASN A 610 0.39 -7.17 31.77
CA ASN A 610 0.72 -8.01 32.92
C ASN A 610 1.69 -9.14 32.55
N TRP A 611 2.29 -9.11 31.36
CA TRP A 611 3.24 -10.13 30.92
C TRP A 611 4.49 -10.13 31.82
N ASP A 612 4.96 -11.32 32.20
CA ASP A 612 6.21 -11.51 32.94
C ASP A 612 7.15 -12.45 32.16
N ARG A 613 8.42 -12.04 32.05
CA ARG A 613 9.50 -12.84 31.47
C ARG A 613 9.68 -14.18 32.20
N ASN A 614 9.43 -14.19 33.51
CA ASN A 614 9.61 -15.36 34.35
C ASN A 614 8.59 -16.44 34.01
N ASP A 615 7.36 -16.08 33.65
CA ASP A 615 6.35 -17.06 33.22
C ASP A 615 6.80 -17.80 31.96
N VAL A 616 7.38 -17.07 30.99
CA VAL A 616 7.93 -17.65 29.75
C VAL A 616 9.14 -18.54 30.07
N PHE A 617 10.04 -18.08 30.95
CA PHE A 617 11.20 -18.85 31.38
C PHE A 617 10.80 -20.13 32.11
N GLN A 618 9.90 -20.08 33.09
CA GLN A 618 9.44 -21.26 33.83
C GLN A 618 8.69 -22.24 32.92
N LYS A 619 7.87 -21.73 32.00
CA LYS A 619 7.26 -22.55 30.95
C LYS A 619 8.32 -23.28 30.13
N TYR A 620 9.41 -22.58 29.78
CA TYR A 620 10.50 -23.20 29.04
C TYR A 620 11.27 -24.23 29.86
N VAL A 621 11.62 -23.92 31.11
CA VAL A 621 12.31 -24.87 32.02
C VAL A 621 11.50 -26.15 32.18
N LYS A 622 10.17 -26.05 32.25
CA LYS A 622 9.29 -27.22 32.26
C LYS A 622 9.41 -28.03 30.96
N ILE A 623 9.29 -27.38 29.80
CA ILE A 623 9.49 -28.03 28.48
C ILE A 623 10.86 -28.70 28.40
N PHE A 624 11.91 -28.03 28.90
CA PHE A 624 13.27 -28.53 28.89
C PHE A 624 13.44 -29.79 29.75
N LYS A 625 12.78 -29.86 30.91
CA LYS A 625 12.91 -30.99 31.84
C LYS A 625 12.00 -32.18 31.49
N GLU A 626 10.79 -31.89 31.01
CA GLU A 626 9.75 -32.90 30.80
C GLU A 626 9.60 -33.30 29.32
N GLY A 627 10.14 -32.49 28.41
CA GLY A 627 9.93 -32.62 26.97
C GLY A 627 8.61 -31.99 26.52
N GLU A 628 8.59 -31.41 25.32
CA GLU A 628 7.37 -30.92 24.68
C GLU A 628 6.78 -31.93 23.70
N PHE A 629 7.65 -32.60 22.95
CA PHE A 629 7.29 -33.64 22.00
C PHE A 629 7.83 -34.99 22.48
N LYS A 630 7.07 -36.03 22.17
CA LYS A 630 7.46 -37.42 22.40
C LYS A 630 7.52 -38.15 21.06
N TYR A 631 8.73 -38.54 20.66
CA TYR A 631 8.96 -39.22 19.39
C TYR A 631 9.06 -40.72 19.58
N ASN A 632 8.26 -41.45 18.81
CA ASN A 632 8.37 -42.90 18.67
C ASN A 632 9.20 -43.16 17.41
N LEU A 633 10.43 -43.65 17.59
CA LEU A 633 11.31 -43.96 16.47
C LEU A 633 11.15 -45.42 16.04
N GLU A 634 11.25 -45.68 14.73
CA GLU A 634 11.21 -47.04 14.16
C GLU A 634 12.32 -47.95 14.72
N TYR A 635 13.40 -47.35 15.26
CA TYR A 635 14.59 -48.05 15.77
C TYR A 635 14.51 -48.47 17.24
N GLY A 636 13.35 -48.29 17.89
CA GLY A 636 13.12 -48.62 19.30
C GLY A 636 13.54 -47.50 20.26
N GLY A 637 12.67 -47.17 21.21
CA GLY A 637 12.90 -46.15 22.24
C GLY A 637 12.10 -44.86 22.06
N GLU A 638 11.93 -44.12 23.16
CA GLU A 638 11.34 -42.78 23.20
C GLU A 638 12.48 -41.76 23.20
N VAL A 639 12.48 -40.82 22.25
CA VAL A 639 13.51 -39.77 22.19
C VAL A 639 12.90 -38.41 22.48
N TYR A 640 13.59 -37.66 23.33
CA TYR A 640 13.27 -36.29 23.68
C TYR A 640 14.32 -35.37 23.08
N VAL A 641 13.87 -34.29 22.45
CA VAL A 641 14.75 -33.25 21.91
C VAL A 641 14.60 -32.01 22.77
N TYR A 642 15.73 -31.43 23.15
CA TYR A 642 15.79 -30.15 23.83
C TYR A 642 16.94 -29.32 23.27
N SER A 643 16.86 -28.00 23.46
CA SER A 643 17.92 -27.06 23.07
C SER A 643 18.01 -25.92 24.10
N VAL A 644 18.88 -24.94 23.89
CA VAL A 644 18.91 -23.68 24.65
C VAL A 644 19.09 -22.52 23.68
N GLY A 645 19.10 -21.27 24.13
CA GLY A 645 19.48 -20.12 23.28
C GLY A 645 18.49 -18.97 23.36
N GLY A 646 18.29 -18.24 22.26
CA GLY A 646 17.70 -16.90 22.35
C GLY A 646 17.32 -16.22 21.04
N VAL A 647 17.13 -14.92 21.14
CA VAL A 647 17.16 -13.99 19.99
C VAL A 647 18.18 -12.91 20.33
N ASP A 648 19.08 -12.60 19.40
CA ASP A 648 20.10 -11.55 19.57
C ASP A 648 20.05 -10.53 18.42
N PHE A 649 19.49 -9.36 18.73
CA PHE A 649 19.35 -8.20 17.86
C PHE A 649 20.29 -7.05 18.26
N SER A 650 21.34 -7.36 19.03
CA SER A 650 22.37 -6.37 19.40
C SER A 650 23.04 -5.75 18.18
N LYS A 651 23.14 -6.53 17.10
CA LYS A 651 23.60 -6.08 15.78
C LYS A 651 22.42 -5.80 14.86
N ALA A 652 22.57 -4.80 13.99
CA ALA A 652 21.62 -4.52 12.90
C ALA A 652 22.39 -4.35 11.58
N PRO A 653 23.01 -5.44 11.06
CA PRO A 653 23.78 -5.38 9.83
C PRO A 653 22.88 -4.95 8.66
N LYS A 654 23.44 -4.16 7.74
CA LYS A 654 22.74 -3.71 6.53
C LYS A 654 23.68 -3.71 5.33
N LYS A 655 23.14 -4.00 4.15
CA LYS A 655 23.82 -3.91 2.86
C LYS A 655 23.09 -2.91 1.98
N ASN A 656 23.73 -1.78 1.67
CA ASN A 656 23.19 -0.78 0.76
C ASN A 656 23.35 -1.25 -0.68
N ILE A 657 22.25 -1.49 -1.39
CA ILE A 657 22.30 -1.91 -2.79
C ILE A 657 22.59 -0.72 -3.71
N THR A 658 23.19 -1.00 -4.87
CA THR A 658 23.49 0.05 -5.85
C THR A 658 22.21 0.70 -6.36
N LYS A 659 22.29 1.98 -6.77
CA LYS A 659 21.16 2.68 -7.36
C LYS A 659 20.61 1.94 -8.59
N VAL A 660 21.49 1.44 -9.46
CA VAL A 660 21.09 0.69 -10.67
C VAL A 660 20.28 -0.55 -10.31
N ARG A 661 20.75 -1.37 -9.36
CA ARG A 661 20.02 -2.55 -8.89
C ARG A 661 18.68 -2.16 -8.27
N PHE A 662 18.66 -1.12 -7.44
CA PHE A 662 17.44 -0.60 -6.83
C PHE A 662 16.43 -0.12 -7.88
N ASP A 663 16.84 0.65 -8.88
CA ASP A 663 15.95 1.16 -9.93
C ASP A 663 15.38 0.04 -10.81
N VAL A 664 16.11 -1.08 -10.97
CA VAL A 664 15.68 -2.27 -11.76
C VAL A 664 14.78 -3.21 -10.97
N GLU A 665 15.12 -3.53 -9.72
CA GLU A 665 14.34 -4.44 -8.87
C GLU A 665 13.13 -3.73 -8.25
N ASN A 666 13.31 -2.45 -7.93
CA ASN A 666 12.33 -1.58 -7.28
C ASN A 666 11.97 -0.34 -8.11
N PRO A 667 11.70 -0.43 -9.44
CA PRO A 667 11.26 0.72 -10.22
C PRO A 667 10.10 1.44 -9.53
N ARG A 668 10.30 2.75 -9.44
CA ARG A 668 9.37 3.76 -8.93
C ARG A 668 8.99 3.65 -7.46
N LEU A 669 9.68 2.82 -6.69
CA LEU A 669 9.46 2.73 -5.25
C LEU A 669 9.57 4.11 -4.55
N PRO A 670 10.54 4.99 -4.87
CA PRO A 670 10.60 6.34 -4.29
C PRO A 670 9.33 7.16 -4.48
N GLN A 671 8.77 7.16 -5.69
CA GLN A 671 7.55 7.89 -6.02
C GLN A 671 6.36 7.28 -5.28
N ILE A 672 6.26 5.95 -5.23
CA ILE A 672 5.19 5.25 -4.50
C ILE A 672 5.26 5.57 -3.01
N THR A 673 6.45 5.53 -2.42
CA THR A 673 6.71 5.89 -1.02
C THR A 673 6.31 7.34 -0.74
N ASP A 674 6.72 8.30 -1.58
CA ASP A 674 6.35 9.71 -1.40
C ASP A 674 4.82 9.91 -1.48
N ARG A 675 4.19 9.36 -2.52
CA ARG A 675 2.74 9.46 -2.74
C ARG A 675 1.93 8.71 -1.68
N SER A 676 2.51 7.70 -1.04
CA SER A 676 1.88 6.99 0.07
C SER A 676 1.60 7.88 1.28
N LYS A 677 2.30 9.01 1.42
CA LYS A 677 1.98 10.02 2.45
C LYS A 677 0.62 10.69 2.22
N ILE A 678 0.20 10.80 0.95
CA ILE A 678 -1.05 11.46 0.56
C ILE A 678 -2.21 10.46 0.59
N ALA A 679 -2.07 9.30 -0.05
CA ALA A 679 -3.09 8.26 -0.12
C ALA A 679 -2.46 6.86 -0.25
N PRO A 680 -3.15 5.78 0.16
CA PRO A 680 -2.63 4.42 0.02
C PRO A 680 -2.26 4.10 -1.42
N ARG A 681 -1.09 3.49 -1.63
CA ARG A 681 -0.60 3.17 -2.98
C ARG A 681 -0.34 1.69 -3.14
N ASP A 682 -1.11 1.05 -4.02
CA ASP A 682 -0.79 -0.29 -4.50
C ASP A 682 0.58 -0.25 -5.21
N TYR A 683 1.45 -1.20 -4.91
CA TYR A 683 2.75 -1.33 -5.54
C TYR A 683 2.71 -2.48 -6.55
N ARG A 684 2.65 -2.12 -7.83
CA ARG A 684 2.54 -3.09 -8.94
C ARG A 684 1.39 -4.08 -8.69
N ASP A 685 1.55 -5.30 -9.19
CA ASP A 685 0.64 -6.42 -8.97
C ASP A 685 1.25 -7.41 -7.96
N THR A 686 2.07 -6.93 -7.02
CA THR A 686 2.70 -7.78 -5.98
C THR A 686 1.79 -8.09 -4.80
N GLY A 687 0.53 -7.62 -4.83
CA GLY A 687 -0.41 -7.79 -3.72
C GLY A 687 -0.06 -6.98 -2.47
N THR A 688 0.74 -5.91 -2.61
CA THR A 688 1.18 -5.07 -1.49
C THR A 688 0.85 -3.60 -1.72
N GLN A 689 0.63 -2.87 -0.63
CA GLN A 689 0.39 -1.44 -0.65
C GLN A 689 1.30 -0.70 0.32
N PHE A 690 1.53 0.57 0.02
CA PHE A 690 2.30 1.50 0.84
C PHE A 690 1.38 2.51 1.52
N LEU A 691 1.64 2.75 2.80
CA LEU A 691 0.89 3.64 3.68
C LEU A 691 1.87 4.57 4.37
N GLY A 692 1.91 5.84 3.95
CA GLY A 692 2.87 6.82 4.44
C GLY A 692 2.24 7.89 5.32
N GLY A 693 3.11 8.57 6.05
CA GLY A 693 2.78 9.75 6.84
C GLY A 693 4.03 10.53 7.22
N ASN A 694 3.83 11.54 8.05
CA ASN A 694 4.87 12.31 8.70
C ASN A 694 4.56 12.40 10.20
N THR A 695 5.58 12.41 11.05
CA THR A 695 5.39 12.48 12.51
C THR A 695 5.14 13.90 13.03
N ASP A 696 5.20 14.92 12.17
CA ASP A 696 4.81 16.31 12.44
C ASP A 696 3.35 16.53 12.04
N VAL A 697 2.74 17.42 12.81
CA VAL A 697 1.33 17.78 12.91
C VAL A 697 0.92 18.72 11.79
N LYS A 698 1.86 19.36 11.09
CA LYS A 698 1.54 20.30 10.03
C LYS A 698 0.83 19.55 8.90
N ALA A 699 -0.44 19.90 8.68
CA ALA A 699 -1.21 19.48 7.51
C ALA A 699 -0.30 19.56 6.29
N SER A 700 -0.18 18.46 5.55
CA SER A 700 0.70 18.34 4.39
C SER A 700 0.55 19.59 3.52
N GLY A 701 1.52 20.50 3.61
CA GLY A 701 1.59 21.66 2.74
C GLY A 701 1.65 21.14 1.31
N ASP A 702 0.87 21.76 0.43
CA ASP A 702 0.71 21.37 -0.96
C ASP A 702 2.04 20.90 -1.57
N PRO A 703 2.10 19.71 -2.21
CA PRO A 703 3.15 19.46 -3.17
C PRO A 703 3.12 20.60 -4.17
N LYS A 704 4.21 21.37 -4.28
CA LYS A 704 4.36 22.37 -5.33
C LYS A 704 4.03 21.65 -6.65
N PRO A 705 3.03 22.12 -7.43
CA PRO A 705 2.73 21.50 -8.71
C PRO A 705 4.00 21.55 -9.56
N ASP A 706 4.43 20.39 -10.04
CA ASP A 706 5.40 20.33 -11.13
C ASP A 706 4.77 21.08 -12.31
N PRO A 707 5.44 22.07 -12.93
CA PRO A 707 4.85 22.84 -14.02
C PRO A 707 4.34 21.88 -15.09
N THR A 708 3.04 21.99 -15.38
CA THR A 708 2.44 21.36 -16.54
C THR A 708 3.27 21.79 -17.76
N PRO A 709 3.81 20.86 -18.57
CA PRO A 709 4.57 21.26 -19.75
C PRO A 709 3.64 22.07 -20.65
N THR A 710 3.96 23.36 -20.79
CA THR A 710 3.35 24.25 -21.76
C THR A 710 3.57 23.64 -23.15
N PRO A 711 2.54 23.52 -24.00
CA PRO A 711 2.74 23.07 -25.38
C PRO A 711 3.73 24.00 -26.08
N SER A 712 4.89 23.50 -26.48
CA SER A 712 5.79 24.24 -27.37
C SER A 712 5.05 24.55 -28.66
N GLY A 713 4.77 25.84 -28.86
CA GLY A 713 4.24 26.37 -30.10
C GLY A 713 5.15 26.03 -31.27
N THR A 714 4.50 25.67 -32.37
CA THR A 714 5.02 25.31 -33.69
C THR A 714 6.09 26.28 -34.19
N GLY A 715 7.22 25.71 -34.64
CA GLY A 715 8.33 26.43 -35.24
C GLY A 715 7.99 27.06 -36.60
N LYS A 716 8.70 28.15 -36.89
CA LYS A 716 8.96 28.69 -38.23
C LYS A 716 10.44 28.39 -38.55
N PRO A 717 10.78 27.88 -39.74
CA PRO A 717 12.15 27.43 -40.04
C PRO A 717 13.07 28.53 -40.57
N ASP A 718 14.38 28.29 -40.39
CA ASP A 718 15.53 28.45 -41.33
C ASP A 718 16.73 29.26 -40.77
N PRO A 719 18.00 29.14 -41.25
CA PRO A 719 18.78 28.00 -41.79
C PRO A 719 20.14 27.73 -41.06
N SER A 720 20.66 26.52 -41.25
CA SER A 720 22.08 26.09 -41.42
C SER A 720 23.26 26.73 -40.66
N SER A 721 24.03 25.90 -39.93
CA SER A 721 25.49 25.79 -40.13
C SER A 721 26.08 24.48 -39.57
N THR A 722 27.06 23.97 -40.31
CA THR A 722 27.78 22.69 -40.29
C THR A 722 28.57 22.38 -39.01
N PRO A 723 28.76 21.10 -38.60
CA PRO A 723 29.66 20.73 -37.51
C PRO A 723 31.06 20.30 -38.00
N THR A 724 32.10 20.84 -37.37
CA THR A 724 33.51 20.45 -37.58
C THR A 724 34.00 19.58 -36.41
N ALA A 725 34.59 18.43 -36.71
CA ALA A 725 35.28 17.54 -35.76
C ALA A 725 36.68 18.07 -35.39
N PRO A 726 37.31 17.55 -34.31
CA PRO A 726 38.59 16.88 -34.57
C PRO A 726 38.89 15.62 -33.70
N SER A 727 39.30 14.57 -34.42
CA SER A 727 40.42 13.61 -34.23
C SER A 727 40.93 13.16 -32.84
N SER A 728 40.96 11.83 -32.70
CA SER A 728 41.80 11.00 -31.81
C SER A 728 43.26 10.90 -32.31
N PRO A 729 44.22 10.48 -31.45
CA PRO A 729 45.08 9.36 -31.85
C PRO A 729 45.26 8.25 -30.79
N ALA A 730 45.61 7.08 -31.31
CA ALA A 730 45.70 5.75 -30.69
C ALA A 730 47.05 5.50 -29.94
N PRO A 731 47.26 4.31 -29.31
CA PRO A 731 48.15 4.11 -28.16
C PRO A 731 49.52 3.50 -28.49
N SER A 732 50.46 3.59 -27.52
CA SER A 732 51.72 2.83 -27.54
C SER A 732 52.14 2.41 -26.12
N THR A 733 52.41 1.11 -25.96
CA THR A 733 53.14 0.50 -24.82
C THR A 733 54.61 0.34 -25.20
N PRO A 734 55.55 0.40 -24.25
CA PRO A 734 56.24 -0.82 -23.78
C PRO A 734 56.57 -0.87 -22.27
N ALA A 735 56.93 -2.06 -21.78
CA ALA A 735 57.25 -2.45 -20.39
C ALA A 735 58.78 -2.35 -20.05
N PRO A 736 59.34 -2.99 -18.99
CA PRO A 736 59.36 -2.57 -17.58
C PRO A 736 60.78 -2.52 -16.93
N THR A 737 60.97 -1.73 -15.86
CA THR A 737 62.10 -1.81 -14.88
C THR A 737 61.59 -1.18 -13.57
N GLY A 738 61.67 -1.72 -12.35
CA GLY A 738 62.73 -2.51 -11.70
C GLY A 738 63.49 -1.61 -10.72
N GLY A 739 63.12 -1.55 -9.43
CA GLY A 739 63.88 -0.79 -8.41
C GLY A 739 63.17 -0.59 -7.06
N SER A 740 63.67 -1.26 -6.02
CA SER A 740 63.26 -1.28 -4.60
C SER A 740 63.86 -0.12 -3.78
N ASN A 741 63.15 0.34 -2.73
CA ASN A 741 63.60 0.60 -1.33
C ASN A 741 62.59 1.53 -0.58
N THR A 742 61.74 1.01 0.34
CA THR A 742 61.87 0.94 1.84
C THR A 742 61.94 2.32 2.53
N ASN A 743 61.00 2.79 3.39
CA ASN A 743 60.53 2.22 4.68
C ASN A 743 59.22 2.92 5.23
N PRO A 744 58.56 2.41 6.32
CA PRO A 744 57.11 2.54 6.67
C PRO A 744 56.83 3.42 7.93
N PRO A 745 55.70 3.34 8.71
CA PRO A 745 54.30 2.88 8.51
C PRO A 745 53.21 3.90 8.96
N LYS A 746 51.93 3.67 8.57
CA LYS A 746 50.77 3.74 9.48
C LYS A 746 49.54 3.05 8.86
N GLY A 747 49.11 1.95 9.48
CA GLY A 747 47.93 1.19 9.08
C GLY A 747 46.68 1.68 9.81
N ASP A 748 45.58 1.76 9.07
CA ASP A 748 44.23 1.70 9.61
C ASP A 748 43.67 0.32 9.23
N ASP A 749 43.45 -0.50 10.25
CA ASP A 749 42.77 -1.80 10.15
C ASP A 749 41.26 -1.57 10.10
N ASP A 750 40.61 -1.97 9.01
CA ASP A 750 39.23 -2.47 9.04
C ASP A 750 39.18 -3.72 8.14
N GLY A 751 39.29 -4.87 8.80
CA GLY A 751 39.49 -6.18 8.20
C GLY A 751 38.29 -6.65 7.37
N GLY A 752 38.54 -6.87 6.09
CA GLY A 752 37.75 -7.76 5.25
C GLY A 752 38.26 -9.20 5.33
N LEU A 753 37.35 -10.15 5.20
CA LEU A 753 37.69 -11.48 4.68
C LEU A 753 36.65 -11.97 3.67
N ALA A 754 37.20 -12.45 2.55
CA ALA A 754 36.71 -13.36 1.53
C ALA A 754 35.44 -12.99 0.74
N ASP A 755 35.64 -12.17 -0.30
CA ASP A 755 34.83 -12.18 -1.51
C ASP A 755 35.09 -13.52 -2.25
N THR A 756 34.14 -14.47 -2.13
CA THR A 756 34.21 -15.71 -2.90
C THR A 756 33.65 -15.46 -4.30
N GLY A 757 34.51 -15.63 -5.31
CA GLY A 757 34.29 -15.31 -6.73
C GLY A 757 33.16 -16.04 -7.46
N ALA A 758 32.16 -16.58 -6.76
CA ALA A 758 30.96 -17.17 -7.35
C ALA A 758 29.91 -16.11 -7.80
N GLN A 759 29.91 -14.91 -7.20
CA GLN A 759 28.91 -13.87 -7.52
C GLN A 759 29.27 -13.01 -8.75
N VAL A 760 30.55 -12.88 -9.10
CA VAL A 760 30.97 -12.16 -10.32
C VAL A 760 30.62 -12.97 -11.58
N GLY A 761 30.72 -14.30 -11.52
CA GLY A 761 30.37 -15.19 -12.63
C GLY A 761 28.87 -15.18 -12.98
N LEU A 762 27.98 -15.10 -11.98
CA LEU A 762 26.54 -15.06 -12.20
C LEU A 762 26.09 -13.71 -12.81
N ILE A 763 26.71 -12.60 -12.40
CA ILE A 763 26.42 -11.25 -12.90
C ILE A 763 26.92 -11.07 -14.33
N ALA A 764 28.12 -11.58 -14.65
CA ALA A 764 28.63 -11.62 -16.02
C ALA A 764 27.77 -12.52 -16.92
N GLY A 765 27.30 -13.67 -16.40
CA GLY A 765 26.44 -14.61 -17.12
C GLY A 765 25.07 -14.03 -17.50
N ILE A 766 24.41 -13.31 -16.59
CA ILE A 766 23.11 -12.67 -16.86
C ILE A 766 23.27 -11.50 -17.85
N ALA A 767 24.32 -10.69 -17.71
CA ALA A 767 24.60 -9.60 -18.65
C ALA A 767 24.91 -10.12 -20.07
N ALA A 768 25.70 -11.20 -20.18
CA ALA A 768 25.99 -11.86 -21.45
C ALA A 768 24.74 -12.50 -22.07
N ALA A 769 23.88 -13.13 -21.28
CA ALA A 769 22.62 -13.72 -21.74
C ALA A 769 21.64 -12.65 -22.27
N LEU A 770 21.55 -11.49 -21.61
CA LEU A 770 20.72 -10.37 -22.06
C LEU A 770 21.27 -9.71 -23.33
N LEU A 771 22.60 -9.59 -23.47
CA LEU A 771 23.23 -9.10 -24.70
C LEU A 771 23.06 -10.07 -25.87
N ALA A 772 23.16 -11.38 -25.62
CA ALA A 772 22.92 -12.41 -26.64
C ALA A 772 21.44 -12.45 -27.07
N ALA A 773 20.50 -12.34 -26.13
CA ALA A 773 19.07 -12.25 -26.42
C ALA A 773 18.72 -10.97 -27.19
N GLY A 774 19.30 -9.83 -26.81
CA GLY A 774 19.17 -8.56 -27.52
C GLY A 774 19.74 -8.62 -28.94
N GLY A 775 20.93 -9.19 -29.11
CA GLY A 775 21.57 -9.40 -30.41
C GLY A 775 20.77 -10.35 -31.31
N GLY A 776 20.24 -11.44 -30.75
CA GLY A 776 19.38 -12.39 -31.47
C GLY A 776 18.07 -11.77 -31.94
N LEU A 777 17.42 -10.94 -31.11
CA LEU A 777 16.19 -10.21 -31.47
C LEU A 777 16.43 -9.16 -32.56
N VAL A 778 17.56 -8.44 -32.51
CA VAL A 778 17.93 -7.47 -33.55
C VAL A 778 18.25 -8.16 -34.87
N TRP A 779 18.97 -9.28 -34.83
CA TRP A 779 19.29 -10.08 -36.02
C TRP A 779 18.03 -10.70 -36.64
N TRP A 780 17.13 -11.26 -35.83
CA TRP A 780 15.86 -11.83 -36.27
C TRP A 780 14.93 -10.77 -36.89
N LYS A 781 14.90 -9.56 -36.32
CA LYS A 781 14.15 -8.43 -36.88
C LYS A 781 14.74 -7.96 -38.22
N ARG A 782 16.07 -7.92 -38.36
CA ARG A 782 16.76 -7.59 -39.63
C ARG A 782 16.48 -8.62 -40.74
N ARG A 783 16.39 -9.91 -40.40
CA ARG A 783 16.13 -10.99 -41.36
C ARG A 783 14.70 -11.04 -41.89
N ARG A 784 13.74 -10.39 -41.20
CA ARG A 784 12.34 -10.27 -41.61
C ARG A 784 12.01 -8.99 -42.39
N GLN A 785 12.99 -8.09 -42.55
CA GLN A 785 12.81 -6.82 -43.26
C GLN A 785 13.60 -6.75 -44.58
N THR A 786 14.08 -7.89 -45.10
CA THR A 786 14.66 -7.94 -46.45
C THR A 786 13.53 -8.13 -47.46
N PRO A 787 13.28 -7.16 -48.38
CA PRO A 787 12.29 -7.33 -49.44
C PRO A 787 12.86 -8.31 -50.48
N GLN A 788 12.11 -9.36 -50.83
CA GLN A 788 12.31 -10.04 -52.11
C GLN A 788 11.54 -9.26 -53.18
N HIS A 789 12.21 -9.07 -54.31
CA HIS A 789 11.71 -8.45 -55.55
C HIS A 789 10.38 -9.04 -56.03
#